data_AF-A0A951I4A6-F1
#
_entry.id   AF-A0A951I4A6-F1
#
_cell.length_a   1.000
_cell.length_b   1.000
_cell.length_c   1.000
_cell.angle_alpha   90.00
_cell.angle_beta   90.00
_cell.angle_gamma   90.00
#
_symmetry.space_group_name_H-M   'P 1'
#
loop_
_entity.id
_entity.type
_entity.pdbx_description
1 polymer ?
#
loop_
_entity_poly.entity_id
_entity_poly.type
_entity_poly.pdbx_seq_one_letter_code
_entity_poly.pdbx_strand_id
1 'polypeptide(L)'
;MSLWTTLTGWFDKDRKHLIYHVMDQAHVDLKLNPESLEAGCHYIRLRLADMFLRKEVAWGQSWYPAVHSIIRFDFAERSVEIPGIADWSRVGLQNNGNGDVVGHNYMLTQAMPFNGGVVSLGAGLIALEGQNYLKAYLKTLGNLTDLLMVPQLSAAMKIVEPLTLGIQELVGAGNGHIHLGFYNSYSAGELSDGYIAIIRATGEELDTDRLWVVKDQLRVGQSMAESKPLDKFDYMLLRTEVFKTRDDWEKLDSINEPFQESLKALSDPDTAAQAPRHIRQALLRVTQAPELTDAQKRMVFNKLKENYEQAKIDLAYAGATNSSLPTLKELMRHQGKISNALSEGLPTLAEINSVAPVRQSIDPSYATTADESLEAVASAEAVLSEFYFALLGDAVDGERVKCESEVDLVFNYGVASNNALAIIKQAEELDKARQQNGELGLSVIPTGFTFRDEAWFRKIKFVEGNLEAPVSFKLRADAQPVKNSGFYIIFDRNGFVLYEFHLKVELVSALDEPALVSARVPVNLNLDELMAGKDRTQRTAVLAISALGQTLNAYYRNNETQETRVYQFQTIDRDMLAKRIGKTSAKLSPVASDDIWSEPCNPITSPAEGSAQAYEDLLKRVVTEGSILYADLSEDEDLGKLLDKISALQTGSVVQISTNCAFLPWEILYPRSYNMERDDDPPQEQELWGNRFLIESLLIGEIGDITGPFAAHEHSAPFVSLNFNPTIDETGAFEGSAYKPVADQISVAQNSYAGKVSKLEINVGKEAIKKMIAQKNYAATLIYFYCHGQSDGTFIVTQDEKLEVDRNFYIDPAFIDNSINFSNGPIIFLNSCSSGQYSPLSLTNFFSRFKEKQALGLIATSFPVPATFGAAFGEELIKRYLDGMTIGEALWRLRRELLQEKNPVGLFYSLQCPFETRAHHEN
;
A
#
# COMPACT_ATOMS: atom_id res chain seq x y z
N MET A 1 -1.27 18.31 -8.66
CA MET A 1 -2.16 18.76 -9.76
C MET A 1 -2.88 17.55 -10.32
N SER A 2 -4.16 17.64 -10.68
CA SER A 2 -4.86 16.47 -11.27
C SER A 2 -4.35 16.20 -12.69
N LEU A 3 -4.36 14.94 -13.13
CA LEU A 3 -3.97 14.56 -14.48
C LEU A 3 -4.79 15.33 -15.52
N TRP A 4 -6.07 15.54 -15.22
CA TRP A 4 -6.96 16.38 -16.01
C TRP A 4 -6.41 17.79 -16.23
N THR A 5 -5.92 18.46 -15.19
CA THR A 5 -5.38 19.82 -15.26
C THR A 5 -4.06 19.85 -16.04
N THR A 6 -3.23 18.82 -15.84
CA THR A 6 -1.94 18.66 -16.52
C THR A 6 -2.12 18.40 -18.02
N LEU A 7 -2.96 17.42 -18.41
CA LEU A 7 -3.23 17.07 -19.80
C LEU A 7 -3.96 18.19 -20.56
N THR A 8 -4.91 18.87 -19.92
CA THR A 8 -5.63 19.98 -20.55
C THR A 8 -4.78 21.24 -20.69
N GLY A 9 -3.81 21.44 -19.78
CA GLY A 9 -2.82 22.52 -19.89
C GLY A 9 -1.78 22.31 -21.00
N TRP A 10 -1.64 21.09 -21.52
CA TRP A 10 -0.68 20.72 -22.57
C TRP A 10 -1.21 20.87 -24.01
N PHE A 11 -2.47 21.27 -24.19
CA PHE A 11 -2.97 21.64 -25.51
C PHE A 11 -2.26 22.93 -25.98
N ASP A 12 -1.39 22.79 -26.98
CA ASP A 12 -0.43 23.80 -27.42
C ASP A 12 -1.07 25.17 -27.76
N LYS A 13 -0.34 26.26 -27.48
CA LYS A 13 -0.80 27.66 -27.70
C LYS A 13 -0.75 28.10 -29.17
N ASP A 14 -0.18 27.32 -30.07
CA ASP A 14 -0.12 27.61 -31.51
C ASP A 14 -1.38 27.07 -32.21
N ARG A 15 -2.42 27.90 -32.25
CA ARG A 15 -3.71 27.57 -32.88
C ARG A 15 -3.57 27.42 -34.40
N LYS A 16 -3.55 26.18 -34.88
CA LYS A 16 -4.20 25.83 -36.15
C LYS A 16 -5.63 25.39 -35.84
N HIS A 17 -6.60 25.82 -36.64
CA HIS A 17 -8.00 25.43 -36.44
C HIS A 17 -8.13 23.89 -36.52
N LEU A 18 -8.88 23.31 -35.59
CA LEU A 18 -9.26 21.90 -35.56
C LEU A 18 -10.75 21.78 -35.87
N ILE A 19 -11.14 20.75 -36.62
CA ILE A 19 -12.55 20.38 -36.79
C ILE A 19 -12.94 19.47 -35.62
N TYR A 20 -13.96 19.90 -34.89
CA TYR A 20 -14.75 19.06 -33.99
C TYR A 20 -16.12 18.85 -34.65
N HIS A 21 -16.48 17.60 -34.90
CA HIS A 21 -17.74 17.28 -35.56
C HIS A 21 -18.39 16.05 -34.92
N VAL A 22 -19.63 16.21 -34.47
CA VAL A 22 -20.49 15.11 -34.01
C VAL A 22 -21.24 14.57 -35.22
N MET A 23 -21.15 13.27 -35.46
CA MET A 23 -21.72 12.64 -36.65
C MET A 23 -23.24 12.49 -36.51
N ASP A 24 -23.99 12.98 -37.49
CA ASP A 24 -25.43 12.74 -37.58
C ASP A 24 -25.75 11.28 -37.92
N GLN A 25 -26.87 10.77 -37.41
CA GLN A 25 -27.35 9.40 -37.71
C GLN A 25 -27.47 9.11 -39.21
N ALA A 26 -27.76 10.12 -40.04
CA ALA A 26 -27.84 9.97 -41.49
C ALA A 26 -26.48 9.66 -42.13
N HIS A 27 -25.37 10.02 -41.47
CA HIS A 27 -24.00 9.85 -41.95
C HIS A 27 -23.27 8.65 -41.31
N VAL A 28 -24.00 7.81 -40.57
CA VAL A 28 -23.47 6.66 -39.84
C VAL A 28 -24.23 5.39 -40.27
N ASP A 29 -23.51 4.32 -40.61
CA ASP A 29 -24.12 3.04 -41.01
C ASP A 29 -24.72 2.25 -39.84
N LEU A 30 -24.13 2.42 -38.64
CA LEU A 30 -24.65 1.89 -37.40
C LEU A 30 -25.90 2.66 -36.93
N LYS A 31 -26.95 1.91 -36.55
CA LYS A 31 -28.13 2.48 -35.90
C LYS A 31 -27.80 2.82 -34.44
N LEU A 32 -27.73 4.10 -34.13
CA LEU A 32 -27.43 4.62 -32.79
C LEU A 32 -28.69 4.63 -31.91
N ASN A 33 -28.48 4.54 -30.59
CA ASN A 33 -29.53 4.76 -29.62
C ASN A 33 -29.90 6.26 -29.56
N PRO A 34 -31.15 6.66 -29.86
CA PRO A 34 -31.55 8.08 -29.83
C PRO A 34 -31.73 8.63 -28.41
N GLU A 35 -31.64 7.79 -27.38
CA GLU A 35 -31.80 8.22 -26.00
C GLU A 35 -30.58 9.02 -25.51
N SER A 36 -30.85 10.16 -24.87
CA SER A 36 -29.83 10.94 -24.20
C SER A 36 -29.51 10.38 -22.80
N LEU A 37 -28.33 10.73 -22.31
CA LEU A 37 -27.82 10.33 -21.00
C LEU A 37 -28.78 10.74 -19.86
N GLU A 38 -29.15 9.79 -19.01
CA GLU A 38 -30.12 10.00 -17.92
C GLU A 38 -29.55 9.44 -16.62
N ALA A 39 -29.60 10.26 -15.56
CA ALA A 39 -29.06 9.92 -14.25
C ALA A 39 -29.85 8.77 -13.60
N GLY A 40 -29.13 7.82 -12.99
CA GLY A 40 -29.72 6.65 -12.32
C GLY A 40 -30.16 5.54 -13.28
N CYS A 41 -30.09 5.79 -14.60
CA CYS A 41 -30.63 4.91 -15.64
C CYS A 41 -29.54 4.38 -16.56
N HIS A 42 -28.59 5.22 -16.95
CA HIS A 42 -27.67 4.94 -18.05
C HIS A 42 -26.24 4.68 -17.59
N TYR A 43 -25.56 3.86 -18.39
CA TYR A 43 -24.13 3.66 -18.38
C TYR A 43 -23.52 4.38 -19.58
N ILE A 44 -22.27 4.79 -19.41
CA ILE A 44 -21.45 5.40 -20.45
C ILE A 44 -20.26 4.51 -20.73
N ARG A 45 -19.87 4.42 -22.00
CA ARG A 45 -18.61 3.80 -22.42
C ARG A 45 -17.97 4.61 -23.51
N LEU A 46 -16.65 4.77 -23.45
CA LEU A 46 -15.87 5.42 -24.50
C LEU A 46 -15.06 4.38 -25.28
N ARG A 47 -15.05 4.53 -26.60
CA ARG A 47 -14.24 3.72 -27.52
C ARG A 47 -13.45 4.61 -28.45
N LEU A 48 -12.28 4.12 -28.85
CA LEU A 48 -11.55 4.62 -30.00
C LEU A 48 -12.00 3.80 -31.21
N ALA A 49 -12.84 4.42 -32.06
CA ALA A 49 -13.40 3.76 -33.24
C ALA A 49 -12.37 3.68 -34.38
N ASP A 50 -11.64 4.78 -34.61
CA ASP A 50 -10.62 4.91 -35.65
C ASP A 50 -9.59 5.99 -35.28
N MET A 51 -8.37 5.89 -35.80
CA MET A 51 -7.36 6.94 -35.67
C MET A 51 -6.37 6.89 -36.84
N PHE A 52 -5.82 8.05 -37.20
CA PHE A 52 -4.83 8.15 -38.26
C PHE A 52 -3.83 9.26 -38.00
N LEU A 53 -2.56 8.97 -38.28
CA LEU A 53 -1.45 9.92 -38.20
C LEU A 53 -0.70 9.91 -39.53
N ARG A 54 -0.65 11.04 -40.22
CA ARG A 54 -0.13 11.15 -41.59
C ARG A 54 1.41 11.16 -41.69
N LYS A 55 2.13 11.54 -40.63
CA LYS A 55 3.59 11.68 -40.66
C LYS A 55 4.28 10.33 -40.46
N GLU A 56 4.66 9.69 -41.57
CA GLU A 56 5.33 8.38 -41.56
C GLU A 56 6.86 8.47 -41.37
N VAL A 57 7.55 9.50 -41.89
CA VAL A 57 9.00 9.75 -41.69
C VAL A 57 9.34 11.24 -41.81
N ALA A 58 10.05 11.79 -40.82
CA ALA A 58 10.83 13.00 -40.97
C ALA A 58 12.27 12.69 -40.56
N TRP A 59 13.26 12.99 -41.41
CA TRP A 59 14.69 12.86 -41.08
C TRP A 59 15.14 11.44 -40.64
N GLY A 60 14.51 10.38 -41.14
CA GLY A 60 14.93 8.99 -40.88
C GLY A 60 14.43 8.38 -39.56
N GLN A 61 13.49 9.02 -38.86
CA GLN A 61 12.90 8.53 -37.61
C GLN A 61 11.45 8.02 -37.83
N SER A 62 11.12 6.86 -37.26
CA SER A 62 9.76 6.27 -37.28
C SER A 62 8.91 6.84 -36.13
N TRP A 63 7.66 7.21 -36.41
CA TRP A 63 6.70 7.72 -35.43
C TRP A 63 5.55 6.73 -35.21
N TYR A 64 5.09 6.57 -33.97
CA TYR A 64 4.01 5.66 -33.60
C TYR A 64 2.83 6.45 -32.99
N PRO A 65 1.59 6.24 -33.46
CA PRO A 65 0.41 6.87 -32.89
C PRO A 65 -0.02 6.17 -31.58
N ALA A 66 -0.39 6.96 -30.58
CA ALA A 66 -1.06 6.48 -29.37
C ALA A 66 -2.15 7.48 -28.97
N VAL A 67 -3.30 7.00 -28.48
CA VAL A 67 -4.37 7.85 -27.95
C VAL A 67 -4.42 7.67 -26.45
N HIS A 68 -4.25 8.76 -25.71
CA HIS A 68 -4.60 8.76 -24.29
C HIS A 68 -6.03 9.25 -24.11
N SER A 69 -6.69 8.79 -23.06
CA SER A 69 -7.99 9.25 -22.64
C SER A 69 -8.02 9.42 -21.14
N ILE A 70 -8.86 10.34 -20.69
CA ILE A 70 -9.18 10.55 -19.29
C ILE A 70 -10.67 10.84 -19.20
N ILE A 71 -11.36 10.14 -18.31
CA ILE A 71 -12.78 10.36 -18.07
C ILE A 71 -12.98 10.74 -16.62
N ARG A 72 -13.59 11.89 -16.38
CA ARG A 72 -13.99 12.32 -15.04
C ARG A 72 -15.48 12.15 -14.87
N PHE A 73 -15.89 11.43 -13.83
CA PHE A 73 -17.31 11.26 -13.48
C PHE A 73 -17.47 10.94 -12.00
N ASP A 74 -18.68 11.00 -11.49
CA ASP A 74 -18.96 10.69 -10.09
C ASP A 74 -19.15 9.17 -9.90
N PHE A 75 -18.34 8.58 -9.04
CA PHE A 75 -18.31 7.15 -8.74
C PHE A 75 -18.10 6.93 -7.23
N ALA A 76 -19.00 6.18 -6.60
CA ALA A 76 -19.00 5.98 -5.13
C ALA A 76 -18.99 7.30 -4.34
N GLU A 77 -19.86 8.25 -4.71
CA GLU A 77 -20.04 9.56 -4.06
C GLU A 77 -18.81 10.49 -4.12
N ARG A 78 -17.85 10.20 -4.99
CA ARG A 78 -16.68 11.05 -5.24
C ARG A 78 -16.44 11.22 -6.73
N SER A 79 -15.86 12.34 -7.13
CA SER A 79 -15.41 12.53 -8.50
C SER A 79 -14.12 11.75 -8.74
N VAL A 80 -14.11 10.85 -9.71
CA VAL A 80 -12.94 10.03 -10.06
C VAL A 80 -12.46 10.33 -11.48
N GLU A 81 -11.16 10.24 -11.70
CA GLU A 81 -10.52 10.34 -13.02
C GLU A 81 -10.07 8.94 -13.44
N ILE A 82 -10.56 8.44 -14.58
CA ILE A 82 -10.18 7.14 -15.15
C ILE A 82 -9.26 7.38 -16.35
N PRO A 83 -7.94 7.18 -16.22
CA PRO A 83 -7.02 7.26 -17.33
C PRO A 83 -7.05 5.99 -18.19
N GLY A 84 -6.79 6.14 -19.48
CA GLY A 84 -6.59 5.03 -20.40
C GLY A 84 -5.64 5.39 -21.52
N ILE A 85 -4.97 4.39 -22.08
CA ILE A 85 -4.09 4.54 -23.25
C ILE A 85 -4.41 3.49 -24.30
N ALA A 86 -4.46 3.85 -25.57
CA ALA A 86 -4.64 2.96 -26.70
C ALA A 86 -3.42 3.09 -27.62
N ASP A 87 -2.71 1.98 -27.83
CA ASP A 87 -1.51 1.91 -28.66
C ASP A 87 -1.36 0.53 -29.33
N TRP A 88 -0.42 0.42 -30.27
CA TRP A 88 -0.20 -0.78 -31.11
C TRP A 88 0.15 -2.07 -30.36
N SER A 89 0.56 -2.01 -29.09
CA SER A 89 0.88 -3.20 -28.31
C SER A 89 -0.35 -3.99 -27.87
N ARG A 90 -1.55 -3.42 -28.04
CA ARG A 90 -2.81 -4.05 -27.61
C ARG A 90 -3.49 -4.88 -28.69
N VAL A 91 -4.18 -5.92 -28.24
CA VAL A 91 -4.96 -6.82 -29.08
C VAL A 91 -6.07 -6.04 -29.81
N GLY A 92 -6.06 -6.05 -31.14
CA GLY A 92 -7.01 -5.32 -32.00
C GLY A 92 -6.44 -4.03 -32.64
N LEU A 93 -5.26 -3.59 -32.21
CA LEU A 93 -4.52 -2.46 -32.80
C LEU A 93 -3.30 -3.04 -33.54
N GLN A 94 -3.48 -3.58 -34.76
CA GLN A 94 -2.39 -4.22 -35.51
C GLN A 94 -1.57 -3.21 -36.33
N ASN A 95 -0.25 -3.43 -36.36
CA ASN A 95 0.70 -2.66 -37.17
C ASN A 95 0.83 -3.32 -38.56
N ASN A 96 0.68 -2.52 -39.62
CA ASN A 96 0.72 -3.00 -41.01
C ASN A 96 2.15 -3.23 -41.53
N GLY A 97 3.17 -3.11 -40.68
CA GLY A 97 4.59 -3.30 -41.04
C GLY A 97 5.32 -2.02 -41.45
N ASN A 98 4.60 -0.91 -41.66
CA ASN A 98 5.15 0.40 -42.02
C ASN A 98 5.14 1.42 -40.86
N GLY A 99 4.63 1.07 -39.68
CA GLY A 99 4.40 2.03 -38.58
C GLY A 99 2.97 2.56 -38.52
N ASP A 100 2.14 2.26 -39.52
CA ASP A 100 0.70 2.49 -39.51
C ASP A 100 0.02 1.54 -38.53
N VAL A 101 -0.65 2.12 -37.53
CA VAL A 101 -1.52 1.39 -36.60
C VAL A 101 -2.95 1.64 -37.03
N VAL A 102 -3.62 0.61 -37.56
CA VAL A 102 -5.05 0.69 -37.83
C VAL A 102 -5.77 0.19 -36.60
N GLY A 103 -6.32 1.15 -35.85
CA GLY A 103 -7.00 0.86 -34.60
C GLY A 103 -8.50 0.87 -34.74
N HIS A 104 -9.13 -0.32 -34.74
CA HIS A 104 -10.58 -0.41 -34.84
C HIS A 104 -11.23 -0.82 -33.52
N ASN A 105 -12.22 -0.03 -33.11
CA ASN A 105 -13.18 -0.36 -32.06
C ASN A 105 -12.52 -0.79 -30.72
N TYR A 106 -11.50 -0.06 -30.31
CA TYR A 106 -10.79 -0.30 -29.05
C TYR A 106 -11.55 0.32 -27.87
N MET A 107 -11.75 -0.45 -26.80
CA MET A 107 -12.47 0.00 -25.61
C MET A 107 -11.55 0.83 -24.72
N LEU A 108 -11.82 2.14 -24.60
CA LEU A 108 -11.02 3.05 -23.77
C LEU A 108 -11.46 3.00 -22.31
N THR A 109 -12.76 2.79 -22.07
CA THR A 109 -13.30 2.57 -20.73
C THR A 109 -14.29 1.43 -20.71
N GLN A 110 -14.50 0.88 -19.52
CA GLN A 110 -15.60 -0.04 -19.26
C GLN A 110 -16.95 0.66 -19.06
N ALA A 111 -17.98 -0.10 -18.74
CA ALA A 111 -19.29 0.43 -18.39
C ALA A 111 -19.21 1.27 -17.10
N MET A 112 -19.37 2.59 -17.23
CA MET A 112 -19.38 3.53 -16.12
C MET A 112 -20.82 3.93 -15.80
N PRO A 113 -21.30 3.74 -14.56
CA PRO A 113 -22.64 4.14 -14.18
C PRO A 113 -22.75 5.66 -14.09
N PHE A 114 -23.84 6.23 -14.61
CA PHE A 114 -24.16 7.64 -14.45
C PHE A 114 -25.34 7.80 -13.49
N ASN A 115 -25.04 8.13 -12.22
CA ASN A 115 -26.06 8.37 -11.18
C ASN A 115 -26.33 9.87 -10.95
N GLY A 116 -25.77 10.75 -11.78
CA GLY A 116 -25.88 12.20 -11.67
C GLY A 116 -24.53 12.89 -11.87
N GLY A 117 -24.51 14.21 -11.73
CA GLY A 117 -23.30 15.02 -11.87
C GLY A 117 -22.93 15.31 -13.32
N VAL A 118 -21.63 15.54 -13.55
CA VAL A 118 -21.06 15.91 -14.85
C VAL A 118 -20.04 14.86 -15.28
N VAL A 119 -20.15 14.41 -16.52
CA VAL A 119 -19.19 13.50 -17.14
C VAL A 119 -18.30 14.30 -18.07
N SER A 120 -17.00 14.31 -17.79
CA SER A 120 -16.03 15.00 -18.63
C SER A 120 -15.15 14.01 -19.37
N LEU A 121 -15.07 14.18 -20.69
CA LEU A 121 -14.29 13.36 -21.61
C LEU A 121 -13.09 14.16 -22.09
N GLY A 122 -11.89 13.64 -21.83
CA GLY A 122 -10.64 14.14 -22.38
C GLY A 122 -9.98 13.04 -23.21
N ALA A 123 -9.47 13.39 -24.38
CA ALA A 123 -8.66 12.47 -25.19
C ALA A 123 -7.60 13.24 -25.98
N GLY A 124 -6.50 12.58 -26.31
CA GLY A 124 -5.48 13.17 -27.16
C GLY A 124 -4.70 12.15 -27.96
N LEU A 125 -4.43 12.49 -29.21
CA LEU A 125 -3.54 11.74 -30.09
C LEU A 125 -2.11 12.22 -29.87
N ILE A 126 -1.20 11.30 -29.59
CA ILE A 126 0.23 11.52 -29.40
C ILE A 126 0.98 10.84 -30.55
N ALA A 127 2.00 11.50 -31.08
CA ALA A 127 2.99 10.84 -31.92
C ALA A 127 4.26 10.59 -31.12
N LEU A 128 4.71 9.34 -31.10
CA LEU A 128 5.81 8.86 -30.28
C LEU A 128 7.00 8.45 -31.15
N GLU A 129 8.21 8.92 -30.82
CA GLU A 129 9.43 8.60 -31.56
C GLU A 129 9.92 7.17 -31.27
N GLY A 130 10.19 6.39 -32.33
CA GLY A 130 10.35 4.95 -32.25
C GLY A 130 11.68 4.41 -31.70
N GLN A 131 11.87 4.43 -30.39
CA GLN A 131 12.95 3.71 -29.70
C GLN A 131 12.47 2.42 -29.01
N ASN A 132 13.34 1.43 -28.83
CA ASN A 132 12.98 0.11 -28.28
C ASN A 132 12.50 0.16 -26.81
N TYR A 133 13.00 1.10 -25.99
CA TYR A 133 12.55 1.25 -24.60
C TYR A 133 11.10 1.74 -24.50
N LEU A 134 10.67 2.58 -25.44
CA LEU A 134 9.32 3.16 -25.46
C LEU A 134 8.27 2.08 -25.74
N LYS A 135 8.63 1.06 -26.53
CA LYS A 135 7.77 -0.11 -26.80
C LYS A 135 7.50 -0.92 -25.54
N ALA A 136 8.54 -1.16 -24.74
CA ALA A 136 8.40 -1.88 -23.47
C ALA A 136 7.57 -1.06 -22.46
N TYR A 137 7.79 0.25 -22.42
CA TYR A 137 7.06 1.16 -21.53
C TYR A 137 5.57 1.26 -21.88
N LEU A 138 5.22 1.44 -23.16
CA LEU A 138 3.83 1.43 -23.63
C LEU A 138 3.13 0.12 -23.31
N LYS A 139 3.81 -1.02 -23.48
CA LYS A 139 3.26 -2.33 -23.09
C LYS A 139 2.94 -2.39 -21.59
N THR A 140 3.78 -1.83 -20.73
CA THR A 140 3.53 -1.75 -19.28
C THR A 140 2.32 -0.88 -18.96
N LEU A 141 2.20 0.32 -19.54
CA LEU A 141 1.01 1.17 -19.38
C LEU A 141 -0.25 0.50 -19.95
N GLY A 142 -0.06 -0.24 -21.03
CA GLY A 142 -0.98 -1.21 -21.62
C GLY A 142 -1.64 -2.10 -20.57
N ASN A 143 -0.79 -2.93 -19.96
CA ASN A 143 -1.17 -3.90 -18.92
C ASN A 143 -1.84 -3.23 -17.72
N LEU A 144 -1.36 -2.08 -17.27
CA LEU A 144 -1.96 -1.35 -16.14
C LEU A 144 -3.38 -0.84 -16.47
N THR A 145 -3.60 -0.38 -17.69
CA THR A 145 -4.95 0.00 -18.12
C THR A 145 -5.88 -1.20 -18.20
N ASP A 146 -5.38 -2.38 -18.61
CA ASP A 146 -6.20 -3.60 -18.65
C ASP A 146 -6.72 -3.97 -17.25
N LEU A 147 -5.97 -3.66 -16.18
CA LEU A 147 -6.44 -3.83 -14.81
C LEU A 147 -7.60 -2.89 -14.44
N LEU A 148 -7.74 -1.73 -15.10
CA LEU A 148 -8.90 -0.84 -14.95
C LEU A 148 -10.10 -1.28 -15.80
N MET A 149 -9.91 -2.16 -16.79
CA MET A 149 -10.97 -2.70 -17.65
C MET A 149 -11.65 -3.95 -17.03
N VAL A 150 -11.87 -3.92 -15.71
CA VAL A 150 -12.54 -5.00 -14.96
C VAL A 150 -13.91 -4.58 -14.42
N PRO A 151 -14.96 -5.42 -14.57
CA PRO A 151 -16.35 -5.06 -14.23
C PRO A 151 -16.52 -4.39 -12.86
N GLN A 152 -15.78 -4.85 -11.85
CA GLN A 152 -15.71 -4.29 -10.50
C GLN A 152 -14.66 -3.17 -10.41
N LEU A 153 -15.00 -1.98 -10.92
CA LEU A 153 -14.11 -0.81 -10.95
C LEU A 153 -13.54 -0.47 -9.56
N SER A 154 -14.32 -0.60 -8.49
CA SER A 154 -13.89 -0.28 -7.12
C SER A 154 -12.63 -1.03 -6.69
N ALA A 155 -12.46 -2.28 -7.12
CA ALA A 155 -11.29 -3.10 -6.81
C ALA A 155 -10.03 -2.63 -7.56
N ALA A 156 -10.20 -2.04 -8.74
CA ALA A 156 -9.12 -1.58 -9.61
C ALA A 156 -8.69 -0.12 -9.36
N MET A 157 -9.41 0.62 -8.50
CA MET A 157 -9.14 2.04 -8.25
C MET A 157 -7.71 2.33 -7.76
N LYS A 158 -7.03 1.36 -7.15
CA LYS A 158 -5.63 1.49 -6.71
C LYS A 158 -4.65 1.66 -7.88
N ILE A 159 -5.04 1.28 -9.10
CA ILE A 159 -4.21 1.35 -10.31
C ILE A 159 -4.26 2.73 -10.98
N VAL A 160 -5.27 3.56 -10.63
CA VAL A 160 -5.48 4.87 -11.24
C VAL A 160 -4.27 5.80 -11.07
N GLU A 161 -3.66 5.83 -9.88
CA GLU A 161 -2.52 6.71 -9.59
C GLU A 161 -1.24 6.27 -10.31
N PRO A 162 -0.80 4.99 -10.24
CA PRO A 162 0.33 4.50 -11.04
C PRO A 162 0.16 4.75 -12.55
N LEU A 163 -1.03 4.47 -13.10
CA LEU A 163 -1.28 4.67 -14.53
C LEU A 163 -1.29 6.18 -14.89
N THR A 164 -1.81 7.02 -14.01
CA THR A 164 -1.79 8.47 -14.16
C THR A 164 -0.36 8.99 -14.27
N LEU A 165 0.51 8.60 -13.34
CA LEU A 165 1.92 9.01 -13.34
C LEU A 165 2.65 8.50 -14.59
N GLY A 166 2.40 7.24 -14.97
CA GLY A 166 2.99 6.65 -16.17
C GLY A 166 2.58 7.36 -17.47
N ILE A 167 1.32 7.79 -17.60
CA ILE A 167 0.90 8.60 -18.76
C ILE A 167 1.56 9.98 -18.72
N GLN A 168 1.71 10.62 -17.56
CA GLN A 168 2.40 11.92 -17.46
C GLN A 168 3.87 11.82 -17.87
N GLU A 169 4.56 10.77 -17.42
CA GLU A 169 5.91 10.47 -17.82
C GLU A 169 6.03 10.14 -19.31
N LEU A 170 5.07 9.39 -19.88
CA LEU A 170 5.05 9.12 -21.33
C LEU A 170 5.03 10.42 -22.14
N VAL A 171 4.15 11.35 -21.76
CA VAL A 171 4.02 12.63 -22.46
C VAL A 171 5.23 13.54 -22.17
N GLY A 172 5.74 13.55 -20.94
CA GLY A 172 6.86 14.41 -20.52
C GLY A 172 8.25 13.95 -20.99
N ALA A 173 8.53 12.65 -20.95
CA ALA A 173 9.84 12.07 -21.28
C ALA A 173 10.04 11.79 -22.77
N GLY A 174 8.96 11.71 -23.55
CA GLY A 174 9.00 11.26 -24.95
C GLY A 174 9.25 12.34 -26.02
N ASN A 175 9.48 13.62 -25.66
CA ASN A 175 9.24 14.75 -26.60
C ASN A 175 7.87 14.63 -27.31
N GLY A 176 6.91 13.96 -26.67
CA GLY A 176 5.64 13.57 -27.27
C GLY A 176 4.74 14.79 -27.35
N HIS A 177 4.64 15.40 -28.53
CA HIS A 177 3.70 16.48 -28.75
C HIS A 177 2.28 15.90 -28.76
N ILE A 178 1.34 16.52 -28.04
CA ILE A 178 -0.08 16.23 -28.24
C ILE A 178 -0.44 16.76 -29.64
N HIS A 179 -0.68 15.85 -30.58
CA HIS A 179 -0.98 16.16 -31.97
C HIS A 179 -2.43 16.62 -32.17
N LEU A 180 -3.36 16.03 -31.43
CA LEU A 180 -4.77 16.40 -31.38
C LEU A 180 -5.26 16.32 -29.94
N GLY A 181 -6.09 17.28 -29.55
CA GLY A 181 -6.70 17.35 -28.24
C GLY A 181 -8.22 17.44 -28.32
N PHE A 182 -8.91 16.70 -27.47
CA PHE A 182 -10.35 16.77 -27.28
C PHE A 182 -10.66 16.91 -25.80
N TYR A 183 -11.60 17.81 -25.52
CA TYR A 183 -12.17 18.03 -24.21
C TYR A 183 -13.64 18.38 -24.37
N ASN A 184 -14.52 17.70 -23.65
CA ASN A 184 -15.87 18.19 -23.45
C ASN A 184 -16.47 17.67 -22.13
N SER A 185 -17.42 18.41 -21.57
CA SER A 185 -18.15 18.04 -20.35
C SER A 185 -19.63 17.97 -20.66
N TYR A 186 -20.30 16.95 -20.14
CA TYR A 186 -21.69 16.63 -20.42
C TYR A 186 -22.48 16.44 -19.12
N SER A 187 -23.61 17.11 -19.04
CA SER A 187 -24.66 16.91 -18.04
C SER A 187 -25.70 15.92 -18.56
N ALA A 188 -26.67 15.56 -17.71
CA ALA A 188 -27.82 14.77 -18.15
C ALA A 188 -28.53 15.43 -19.35
N GLY A 189 -28.86 14.64 -20.36
CA GLY A 189 -29.49 15.10 -21.61
C GLY A 189 -28.52 15.55 -22.71
N GLU A 190 -27.26 15.83 -22.39
CA GLU A 190 -26.30 16.44 -23.34
C GLU A 190 -25.46 15.43 -24.11
N LEU A 191 -25.27 14.22 -23.58
CA LEU A 191 -24.54 13.13 -24.23
C LEU A 191 -25.50 12.07 -24.77
N SER A 192 -25.27 11.57 -25.98
CA SER A 192 -26.01 10.45 -26.58
C SER A 192 -25.05 9.42 -27.18
N ASP A 193 -25.59 8.27 -27.61
CA ASP A 193 -24.83 7.32 -28.42
C ASP A 193 -24.45 7.95 -29.77
N GLY A 194 -23.18 7.87 -30.17
CA GLY A 194 -22.71 8.55 -31.38
C GLY A 194 -21.20 8.58 -31.57
N TYR A 195 -20.79 9.23 -32.67
CA TYR A 195 -19.39 9.38 -33.05
C TYR A 195 -18.96 10.84 -33.01
N ILE A 196 -17.75 11.08 -32.53
CA ILE A 196 -17.12 12.39 -32.45
C ILE A 196 -15.81 12.32 -33.24
N ALA A 197 -15.73 13.08 -34.33
CA ALA A 197 -14.53 13.20 -35.14
C ALA A 197 -13.74 14.45 -34.73
N ILE A 198 -12.45 14.27 -34.46
CA ILE A 198 -11.50 15.34 -34.19
C ILE A 198 -10.42 15.29 -35.25
N ILE A 199 -10.36 16.30 -36.11
CA ILE A 199 -9.56 16.29 -37.34
C ILE A 199 -8.68 17.53 -37.38
N ARG A 200 -7.40 17.33 -37.72
CA ARG A 200 -6.43 18.42 -37.92
C ARG A 200 -6.60 19.06 -39.31
N ALA A 201 -7.72 19.74 -39.50
CA ALA A 201 -8.07 20.44 -40.73
C ALA A 201 -8.85 21.72 -40.41
N THR A 202 -8.89 22.64 -41.36
CA THR A 202 -9.80 23.80 -41.34
C THR A 202 -11.07 23.51 -42.13
N GLY A 203 -12.16 24.23 -41.85
CA GLY A 203 -13.43 24.08 -42.59
C GLY A 203 -13.34 24.43 -44.09
N GLU A 204 -12.28 25.14 -44.52
CA GLU A 204 -11.99 25.38 -45.94
C GLU A 204 -11.32 24.17 -46.61
N GLU A 205 -10.57 23.37 -45.84
CA GLU A 205 -9.84 22.20 -46.33
C GLU A 205 -10.69 20.92 -46.36
N LEU A 206 -11.71 20.85 -45.48
CA LEU A 206 -12.58 19.69 -45.34
C LEU A 206 -14.02 20.10 -45.03
N ASP A 207 -14.90 19.77 -45.97
CA ASP A 207 -16.35 19.90 -45.82
C ASP A 207 -16.89 18.73 -44.96
N THR A 208 -17.41 19.07 -43.78
CA THR A 208 -17.89 18.08 -42.78
C THR A 208 -19.16 17.35 -43.24
N ASP A 209 -19.97 17.94 -44.11
CA ASP A 209 -21.19 17.30 -44.64
C ASP A 209 -20.88 16.10 -45.54
N ARG A 210 -19.60 15.95 -45.91
CA ARG A 210 -19.09 14.84 -46.72
C ARG A 210 -18.43 13.75 -45.87
N LEU A 211 -18.44 13.88 -44.54
CA LEU A 211 -17.93 12.87 -43.63
C LEU A 211 -18.95 11.77 -43.40
N TRP A 212 -18.47 10.53 -43.38
CA TRP A 212 -19.27 9.33 -43.16
C TRP A 212 -18.53 8.42 -42.18
N VAL A 213 -19.27 7.72 -41.33
CA VAL A 213 -18.75 6.59 -40.55
C VAL A 213 -19.34 5.32 -41.11
N VAL A 214 -18.46 4.42 -41.58
CA VAL A 214 -18.86 3.11 -42.11
C VAL A 214 -18.00 2.06 -41.44
N LYS A 215 -18.62 1.10 -40.73
CA LYS A 215 -17.93 0.06 -39.96
C LYS A 215 -16.87 0.63 -39.01
N ASP A 216 -17.27 1.60 -38.19
CA ASP A 216 -16.40 2.29 -37.23
C ASP A 216 -15.20 3.04 -37.85
N GLN A 217 -15.12 3.22 -39.18
CA GLN A 217 -14.05 3.95 -39.87
C GLN A 217 -14.49 5.32 -40.37
N LEU A 218 -13.65 6.35 -40.21
CA LEU A 218 -13.92 7.70 -40.73
C LEU A 218 -13.62 7.77 -42.23
N ARG A 219 -14.60 8.24 -43.01
CA ARG A 219 -14.55 8.30 -44.48
C ARG A 219 -15.03 9.65 -44.99
N VAL A 220 -14.65 9.98 -46.22
CA VAL A 220 -15.07 11.21 -46.92
C VAL A 220 -15.60 10.88 -48.33
N GLY A 221 -16.73 11.47 -48.74
CA GLY A 221 -17.38 11.19 -50.02
C GLY A 221 -18.67 11.97 -50.26
N GLN A 222 -19.24 11.89 -51.47
CA GLN A 222 -20.55 12.51 -51.77
C GLN A 222 -21.73 11.72 -51.20
N SER A 223 -21.54 10.42 -50.93
CA SER A 223 -22.51 9.53 -50.32
C SER A 223 -21.79 8.44 -49.53
N MET A 224 -22.49 7.76 -48.63
CA MET A 224 -21.95 6.63 -47.87
C MET A 224 -21.33 5.56 -48.78
N ALA A 225 -22.00 5.23 -49.89
CA ALA A 225 -21.57 4.20 -50.84
C ALA A 225 -20.31 4.60 -51.64
N GLU A 226 -20.15 5.89 -51.92
CA GLU A 226 -19.02 6.43 -52.70
C GLU A 226 -17.89 6.99 -51.81
N SER A 227 -18.02 6.85 -50.49
CA SER A 227 -17.05 7.33 -49.52
C SER A 227 -15.75 6.50 -49.52
N LYS A 228 -14.61 7.15 -49.26
CA LYS A 228 -13.30 6.51 -49.11
C LYS A 228 -12.70 6.83 -47.75
N PRO A 229 -11.82 5.99 -47.19
CA PRO A 229 -11.13 6.29 -45.93
C PRO A 229 -10.48 7.67 -45.97
N LEU A 230 -10.57 8.42 -44.87
CA LEU A 230 -9.90 9.71 -44.74
C LEU A 230 -8.40 9.44 -44.54
N ASP A 231 -7.54 9.90 -45.46
CA ASP A 231 -6.09 9.63 -45.41
C ASP A 231 -5.24 10.92 -45.50
N LYS A 232 -5.88 12.08 -45.64
CA LYS A 232 -5.21 13.37 -45.87
C LYS A 232 -4.89 14.16 -44.61
N PHE A 233 -5.52 13.84 -43.48
CA PHE A 233 -5.45 14.62 -42.25
C PHE A 233 -5.21 13.70 -41.05
N ASP A 234 -4.48 14.18 -40.04
CA ASP A 234 -4.41 13.50 -38.75
C ASP A 234 -5.80 13.56 -38.10
N TYR A 235 -6.30 12.45 -37.56
CA TYR A 235 -7.59 12.42 -36.87
C TYR A 235 -7.66 11.35 -35.78
N MET A 236 -8.61 11.54 -34.86
CA MET A 236 -9.13 10.50 -33.99
C MET A 236 -10.67 10.50 -34.05
N LEU A 237 -11.26 9.32 -34.08
CA LEU A 237 -12.70 9.09 -34.08
C LEU A 237 -13.06 8.38 -32.77
N LEU A 238 -13.79 9.08 -31.91
CA LEU A 238 -14.28 8.55 -30.65
C LEU A 238 -15.73 8.09 -30.83
N ARG A 239 -16.10 7.01 -30.16
CA ARG A 239 -17.50 6.56 -30.05
C ARG A 239 -17.93 6.58 -28.59
N THR A 240 -19.01 7.29 -28.32
CA THR A 240 -19.67 7.33 -27.02
C THR A 240 -20.86 6.39 -27.06
N GLU A 241 -20.93 5.43 -26.14
CA GLU A 241 -22.05 4.51 -26.01
C GLU A 241 -22.86 4.88 -24.77
N VAL A 242 -24.18 5.06 -24.93
CA VAL A 242 -25.13 5.27 -23.85
C VAL A 242 -26.13 4.12 -23.85
N PHE A 243 -26.13 3.33 -22.78
CA PHE A 243 -26.94 2.12 -22.68
C PHE A 243 -27.48 1.88 -21.28
N LYS A 244 -28.51 1.06 -21.21
CA LYS A 244 -29.40 0.91 -20.05
C LYS A 244 -28.95 -0.16 -19.06
N THR A 245 -28.42 -1.26 -19.56
CA THR A 245 -28.02 -2.40 -18.73
C THR A 245 -26.62 -2.87 -19.08
N ARG A 246 -25.85 -3.23 -18.05
CA ARG A 246 -24.58 -3.94 -18.24
C ARG A 246 -24.83 -5.45 -18.24
N ASP A 247 -24.00 -6.18 -18.97
CA ASP A 247 -24.10 -7.61 -19.24
C ASP A 247 -22.97 -8.43 -18.60
N ASP A 248 -22.33 -7.86 -17.57
CA ASP A 248 -21.18 -8.43 -16.86
C ASP A 248 -21.31 -8.38 -15.32
N TRP A 249 -22.49 -8.05 -14.77
CA TRP A 249 -22.65 -7.90 -13.31
C TRP A 249 -22.54 -9.21 -12.50
N GLU A 250 -22.51 -10.39 -13.16
CA GLU A 250 -22.10 -11.67 -12.55
C GLU A 250 -20.67 -11.65 -12.00
N LYS A 251 -19.83 -10.78 -12.55
CA LYS A 251 -18.41 -10.64 -12.21
C LYS A 251 -18.18 -9.60 -11.10
N LEU A 252 -19.25 -9.13 -10.45
CA LEU A 252 -19.15 -8.29 -9.26
C LEU A 252 -19.08 -9.22 -8.05
N ASP A 253 -17.86 -9.60 -7.66
CA ASP A 253 -17.62 -10.63 -6.63
C ASP A 253 -18.23 -10.22 -5.27
N SER A 254 -18.27 -8.92 -4.99
CA SER A 254 -18.92 -8.36 -3.80
C SER A 254 -20.42 -8.72 -3.68
N ILE A 255 -21.07 -9.04 -4.80
CA ILE A 255 -22.48 -9.48 -4.86
C ILE A 255 -22.56 -10.99 -5.10
N ASN A 256 -21.74 -11.50 -6.02
CA ASN A 256 -21.79 -12.90 -6.45
C ASN A 256 -21.42 -13.88 -5.33
N GLU A 257 -20.32 -13.63 -4.62
CA GLU A 257 -19.86 -14.51 -3.55
C GLU A 257 -20.93 -14.72 -2.45
N PRO A 258 -21.45 -13.68 -1.78
CA PRO A 258 -22.48 -13.89 -0.75
C PRO A 258 -23.77 -14.50 -1.31
N PHE A 259 -24.11 -14.24 -2.58
CA PHE A 259 -25.27 -14.89 -3.20
C PHE A 259 -25.04 -16.40 -3.40
N GLN A 260 -23.89 -16.80 -3.93
CA GLN A 260 -23.53 -18.21 -4.11
C GLN A 260 -23.42 -18.94 -2.77
N GLU A 261 -22.82 -18.32 -1.74
CA GLU A 261 -22.78 -18.88 -0.39
C GLU A 261 -24.18 -19.05 0.21
N SER A 262 -25.13 -18.16 -0.11
CA SER A 262 -26.52 -18.32 0.34
C SER A 262 -27.21 -19.54 -0.28
N LEU A 263 -26.94 -19.82 -1.56
CA LEU A 263 -27.50 -20.97 -2.27
C LEU A 263 -26.85 -22.29 -1.81
N LYS A 264 -25.52 -22.29 -1.60
CA LYS A 264 -24.80 -23.43 -1.04
C LYS A 264 -25.30 -23.76 0.35
N ALA A 265 -25.39 -22.77 1.24
CA ALA A 265 -25.91 -22.96 2.59
C ALA A 265 -27.35 -23.49 2.57
N LEU A 266 -28.18 -23.03 1.63
CA LEU A 266 -29.57 -23.51 1.49
C LEU A 266 -29.66 -24.99 1.06
N SER A 267 -28.66 -25.49 0.32
CA SER A 267 -28.61 -26.87 -0.16
C SER A 267 -28.05 -27.89 0.85
N ASP A 268 -27.47 -27.41 1.96
CA ASP A 268 -26.85 -28.24 3.00
C ASP A 268 -27.63 -28.12 4.33
N PRO A 269 -28.20 -29.23 4.85
CA PRO A 269 -28.97 -29.22 6.09
C PRO A 269 -28.25 -28.63 7.31
N ASP A 270 -26.92 -28.79 7.40
CA ASP A 270 -26.13 -28.35 8.55
C ASP A 270 -25.88 -26.84 8.53
N THR A 271 -25.90 -26.23 7.34
CA THR A 271 -25.63 -24.80 7.14
C THR A 271 -26.86 -24.00 6.68
N ALA A 272 -28.01 -24.64 6.47
CA ALA A 272 -29.27 -24.01 6.03
C ALA A 272 -29.74 -22.83 6.88
N ALA A 273 -29.46 -22.84 8.19
CA ALA A 273 -29.77 -21.72 9.09
C ALA A 273 -28.96 -20.44 8.77
N GLN A 274 -27.83 -20.56 8.07
CA GLN A 274 -26.93 -19.46 7.70
C GLN A 274 -27.31 -18.80 6.37
N ALA A 275 -28.05 -19.50 5.49
CA ALA A 275 -28.44 -18.98 4.16
C ALA A 275 -29.10 -17.57 4.19
N PRO A 276 -30.01 -17.25 5.13
CA PRO A 276 -30.63 -15.92 5.24
C PRO A 276 -29.61 -14.80 5.52
N ARG A 277 -28.52 -15.10 6.23
CA ARG A 277 -27.44 -14.14 6.50
C ARG A 277 -26.71 -13.79 5.20
N HIS A 278 -26.35 -14.80 4.42
CA HIS A 278 -25.60 -14.64 3.18
C HIS A 278 -26.42 -13.91 2.10
N ILE A 279 -27.72 -14.23 1.94
CA ILE A 279 -28.57 -13.50 0.98
C ILE A 279 -28.78 -12.04 1.40
N ARG A 280 -28.96 -11.75 2.70
CA ARG A 280 -29.04 -10.36 3.19
C ARG A 280 -27.76 -9.59 2.93
N GLN A 281 -26.61 -10.24 3.09
CA GLN A 281 -25.32 -9.67 2.72
C GLN A 281 -25.27 -9.36 1.22
N ALA A 282 -25.69 -10.29 0.35
CA ALA A 282 -25.74 -10.05 -1.10
C ALA A 282 -26.66 -8.88 -1.46
N LEU A 283 -27.87 -8.84 -0.90
CA LEU A 283 -28.85 -7.77 -1.13
C LEU A 283 -28.34 -6.41 -0.65
N LEU A 284 -27.69 -6.35 0.53
CA LEU A 284 -27.03 -5.15 1.01
C LEU A 284 -25.91 -4.70 0.06
N ARG A 285 -25.08 -5.63 -0.41
CA ARG A 285 -23.99 -5.33 -1.34
C ARG A 285 -24.49 -4.82 -2.68
N VAL A 286 -25.66 -5.25 -3.15
CA VAL A 286 -26.32 -4.65 -4.33
C VAL A 286 -26.65 -3.18 -4.09
N THR A 287 -27.23 -2.84 -2.92
CA THR A 287 -27.57 -1.43 -2.62
C THR A 287 -26.35 -0.52 -2.51
N GLN A 288 -25.22 -1.09 -2.07
CA GLN A 288 -23.96 -0.39 -1.87
C GLN A 288 -23.04 -0.42 -3.10
N ALA A 289 -23.39 -1.14 -4.17
CA ALA A 289 -22.51 -1.33 -5.32
C ALA A 289 -22.41 -0.04 -6.15
N PRO A 290 -21.25 0.65 -6.16
CA PRO A 290 -21.09 1.85 -6.97
C PRO A 290 -21.06 1.55 -8.47
N GLU A 291 -20.80 0.30 -8.88
CA GLU A 291 -20.75 -0.15 -10.27
C GLU A 291 -22.13 -0.26 -10.95
N LEU A 292 -23.21 -0.12 -10.19
CA LEU A 292 -24.58 -0.23 -10.68
C LEU A 292 -25.28 1.13 -10.68
N THR A 293 -26.03 1.40 -11.75
CA THR A 293 -27.01 2.49 -11.76
C THR A 293 -28.14 2.18 -10.79
N ASP A 294 -28.83 3.21 -10.29
CA ASP A 294 -29.92 3.02 -9.32
C ASP A 294 -31.05 2.11 -9.86
N ALA A 295 -31.39 2.25 -11.14
CA ALA A 295 -32.32 1.35 -11.82
C ALA A 295 -31.81 -0.10 -11.85
N GLN A 296 -30.51 -0.29 -12.12
CA GLN A 296 -29.90 -1.62 -12.16
C GLN A 296 -29.81 -2.24 -10.75
N LYS A 297 -29.54 -1.44 -9.70
CA LYS A 297 -29.54 -1.91 -8.31
C LYS A 297 -30.90 -2.51 -7.95
N ARG A 298 -31.99 -1.81 -8.25
CA ARG A 298 -33.36 -2.30 -8.00
C ARG A 298 -33.65 -3.59 -8.78
N MET A 299 -33.27 -3.64 -10.07
CA MET A 299 -33.46 -4.83 -10.89
C MET A 299 -32.68 -6.05 -10.36
N VAL A 300 -31.40 -5.87 -10.03
CA VAL A 300 -30.55 -6.95 -9.49
C VAL A 300 -31.07 -7.40 -8.12
N PHE A 301 -31.47 -6.46 -7.25
CA PHE A 301 -32.06 -6.76 -5.94
C PHE A 301 -33.30 -7.66 -6.06
N ASN A 302 -34.26 -7.26 -6.90
CA ASN A 302 -35.49 -8.02 -7.11
C ASN A 302 -35.17 -9.42 -7.66
N LYS A 303 -34.18 -9.52 -8.56
CA LYS A 303 -33.80 -10.80 -9.16
C LYS A 303 -33.11 -11.72 -8.16
N LEU A 304 -32.18 -11.23 -7.33
CA LEU A 304 -31.57 -12.06 -6.29
C LEU A 304 -32.62 -12.61 -5.32
N LYS A 305 -33.57 -11.76 -4.90
CA LYS A 305 -34.65 -12.14 -4.00
C LYS A 305 -35.58 -13.20 -4.60
N GLU A 306 -36.03 -12.99 -5.85
CA GLU A 306 -36.89 -13.94 -6.57
C GLU A 306 -36.23 -15.33 -6.67
N ASN A 307 -34.96 -15.39 -7.04
CA ASN A 307 -34.27 -16.67 -7.22
C ASN A 307 -33.92 -17.36 -5.91
N TYR A 308 -33.63 -16.61 -4.85
CA TYR A 308 -33.44 -17.20 -3.53
C TYR A 308 -34.73 -17.87 -3.02
N GLU A 309 -35.90 -17.22 -3.18
CA GLU A 309 -37.18 -17.83 -2.82
C GLU A 309 -37.54 -19.02 -3.72
N GLN A 310 -37.26 -18.93 -5.02
CA GLN A 310 -37.48 -20.05 -5.94
C GLN A 310 -36.58 -21.25 -5.57
N ALA A 311 -35.29 -21.03 -5.29
CA ALA A 311 -34.36 -22.07 -4.86
C ALA A 311 -34.81 -22.73 -3.55
N LYS A 312 -35.38 -21.96 -2.62
CA LYS A 312 -35.95 -22.49 -1.37
C LYS A 312 -37.15 -23.40 -1.62
N ILE A 313 -38.01 -23.04 -2.58
CA ILE A 313 -39.14 -23.88 -3.01
C ILE A 313 -38.61 -25.15 -3.67
N ASP A 314 -37.72 -25.03 -4.64
CA ASP A 314 -37.22 -26.16 -5.43
C ASP A 314 -36.49 -27.20 -4.54
N LEU A 315 -35.66 -26.74 -3.60
CA LEU A 315 -34.94 -27.59 -2.65
C LEU A 315 -35.84 -28.20 -1.56
N ALA A 316 -36.99 -27.59 -1.26
CA ALA A 316 -37.97 -28.14 -0.32
C ALA A 316 -38.83 -29.25 -0.95
N TYR A 317 -39.06 -29.21 -2.27
CA TYR A 317 -39.86 -30.21 -3.00
C TYR A 317 -39.01 -31.37 -3.56
N ALA A 318 -37.78 -31.11 -3.98
CA ALA A 318 -36.85 -32.14 -4.47
C ALA A 318 -35.92 -32.53 -3.32
N GLY A 319 -36.21 -33.63 -2.61
CA GLY A 319 -35.31 -34.15 -1.57
C GLY A 319 -33.88 -34.29 -2.09
N ALA A 320 -33.03 -33.33 -1.69
CA ALA A 320 -31.58 -33.19 -1.90
C ALA A 320 -30.95 -34.02 -3.06
N THR A 321 -31.50 -33.99 -4.28
CA THR A 321 -30.89 -34.66 -5.43
C THR A 321 -30.99 -33.83 -6.72
N ASN A 322 -29.81 -33.44 -7.22
CA ASN A 322 -29.47 -33.00 -8.58
C ASN A 322 -30.32 -31.90 -9.25
N SER A 323 -30.75 -30.88 -8.51
CA SER A 323 -31.11 -29.59 -9.10
C SER A 323 -29.85 -28.72 -9.21
N SER A 324 -29.45 -28.31 -10.41
CA SER A 324 -28.33 -27.36 -10.55
C SER A 324 -28.71 -26.01 -9.94
N LEU A 325 -27.93 -25.53 -8.97
CA LEU A 325 -28.17 -24.22 -8.35
C LEU A 325 -28.07 -23.10 -9.41
N PRO A 326 -28.99 -22.12 -9.40
CA PRO A 326 -28.98 -21.04 -10.37
C PRO A 326 -27.73 -20.16 -10.23
N THR A 327 -27.11 -19.84 -11.35
CA THR A 327 -25.94 -18.93 -11.40
C THR A 327 -26.38 -17.50 -11.70
N LEU A 328 -25.63 -16.49 -11.25
CA LEU A 328 -25.89 -15.09 -11.62
C LEU A 328 -25.98 -14.88 -13.13
N LYS A 329 -25.22 -15.67 -13.90
CA LYS A 329 -25.22 -15.69 -15.36
C LYS A 329 -26.57 -16.02 -15.98
N GLU A 330 -27.30 -16.94 -15.38
CA GLU A 330 -28.64 -17.32 -15.84
C GLU A 330 -29.64 -16.22 -15.51
N LEU A 331 -29.44 -15.52 -14.38
CA LEU A 331 -30.27 -14.38 -13.96
C LEU A 331 -30.11 -13.18 -14.90
N MET A 332 -28.90 -12.99 -15.41
CA MET A 332 -28.55 -11.94 -16.37
C MET A 332 -29.21 -12.10 -17.73
N ARG A 333 -29.54 -13.32 -18.16
CA ARG A 333 -30.16 -13.59 -19.47
C ARG A 333 -31.65 -13.20 -19.54
N HIS A 334 -32.29 -13.02 -18.39
CA HIS A 334 -33.72 -12.68 -18.27
C HIS A 334 -33.92 -11.34 -17.53
N GLN A 335 -33.40 -10.25 -18.10
CA GLN A 335 -33.52 -8.91 -17.52
C GLN A 335 -34.96 -8.39 -17.62
N GLY A 336 -35.50 -7.88 -16.51
CA GLY A 336 -36.78 -7.18 -16.49
C GLY A 336 -36.71 -5.82 -17.20
N LYS A 337 -37.84 -5.15 -17.40
CA LYS A 337 -37.85 -3.79 -17.97
C LYS A 337 -37.41 -2.77 -16.92
N ILE A 338 -36.40 -1.95 -17.25
CA ILE A 338 -35.91 -0.83 -16.40
C ILE A 338 -37.03 0.11 -15.95
N SER A 339 -38.03 0.33 -16.81
CA SER A 339 -39.20 1.19 -16.49
C SER A 339 -39.93 0.76 -15.23
N ASN A 340 -39.94 -0.55 -14.92
CA ASN A 340 -40.59 -1.07 -13.71
C ASN A 340 -39.71 -0.81 -12.48
N ALA A 341 -38.39 -1.00 -12.60
CA ALA A 341 -37.43 -0.77 -11.52
C ALA A 341 -37.42 0.71 -11.06
N LEU A 342 -37.52 1.66 -11.99
CA LEU A 342 -37.59 3.09 -11.68
C LEU A 342 -38.85 3.46 -10.88
N SER A 343 -39.99 2.82 -11.17
CA SER A 343 -41.24 3.08 -10.46
C SER A 343 -41.25 2.60 -9.01
N GLU A 344 -40.38 1.65 -8.67
CA GLU A 344 -40.29 1.06 -7.32
C GLU A 344 -39.24 1.75 -6.43
N GLY A 345 -38.37 2.61 -6.97
CA GLY A 345 -37.30 3.28 -6.22
C GLY A 345 -36.15 2.36 -5.77
N LEU A 346 -35.19 2.91 -5.01
CA LEU A 346 -34.08 2.12 -4.44
C LEU A 346 -34.57 1.14 -3.36
N PRO A 347 -33.96 -0.06 -3.23
CA PRO A 347 -34.32 -1.01 -2.19
C PRO A 347 -34.11 -0.46 -0.77
N THR A 348 -35.04 -0.73 0.14
CA THR A 348 -35.01 -0.28 1.54
C THR A 348 -34.42 -1.34 2.48
N LEU A 349 -33.94 -0.90 3.66
CA LEU A 349 -33.50 -1.81 4.74
C LEU A 349 -34.62 -2.75 5.21
N ALA A 350 -35.88 -2.31 5.18
CA ALA A 350 -37.03 -3.14 5.51
C ALA A 350 -37.19 -4.29 4.51
N GLU A 351 -37.01 -4.03 3.21
CA GLU A 351 -37.05 -5.06 2.17
C GLU A 351 -35.88 -6.04 2.26
N ILE A 352 -34.68 -5.58 2.63
CA ILE A 352 -33.52 -6.45 2.92
C ILE A 352 -33.84 -7.39 4.08
N ASN A 353 -34.43 -6.86 5.16
CA ASN A 353 -34.73 -7.63 6.37
C ASN A 353 -35.93 -8.59 6.21
N SER A 354 -36.74 -8.42 5.16
CA SER A 354 -37.93 -9.25 4.90
C SER A 354 -37.64 -10.70 4.51
N VAL A 355 -36.38 -11.05 4.16
CA VAL A 355 -35.99 -12.42 3.82
C VAL A 355 -35.91 -13.26 5.10
N ALA A 356 -36.86 -14.17 5.31
CA ALA A 356 -37.07 -14.90 6.57
C ALA A 356 -36.15 -16.14 6.75
N PRO A 357 -35.81 -16.52 7.99
CA PRO A 357 -35.05 -17.74 8.25
C PRO A 357 -35.80 -19.02 7.89
N VAL A 358 -35.05 -20.05 7.47
CA VAL A 358 -35.59 -21.40 7.24
C VAL A 358 -36.13 -21.94 8.56
N ARG A 359 -37.45 -22.12 8.67
CA ARG A 359 -38.04 -22.84 9.80
C ARG A 359 -37.66 -24.31 9.67
N GLN A 360 -36.70 -24.78 10.46
CA GLN A 360 -36.65 -26.19 10.82
C GLN A 360 -37.92 -26.51 11.62
N SER A 361 -38.65 -27.54 11.21
CA SER A 361 -39.78 -28.08 11.94
C SER A 361 -39.30 -28.61 13.29
N ILE A 362 -39.41 -27.79 14.33
CA ILE A 362 -39.24 -28.22 15.72
C ILE A 362 -40.64 -28.40 16.32
N ASP A 363 -40.80 -29.57 16.93
CA ASP A 363 -41.94 -30.13 17.65
C ASP A 363 -42.64 -29.10 18.58
N PRO A 364 -43.98 -28.93 18.53
CA PRO A 364 -44.69 -27.97 19.37
C PRO A 364 -44.91 -28.57 20.76
N SER A 365 -43.90 -28.48 21.61
CA SER A 365 -44.10 -28.56 23.07
C SER A 365 -43.27 -27.46 23.73
N TYR A 366 -43.87 -26.80 24.73
CA TYR A 366 -43.40 -25.59 25.42
C TYR A 366 -43.78 -24.26 24.75
N ALA A 367 -45.08 -24.02 24.66
CA ALA A 367 -45.65 -22.68 24.76
C ALA A 367 -46.23 -22.49 26.16
N THR A 368 -45.74 -21.47 26.89
CA THR A 368 -46.29 -20.75 28.07
C THR A 368 -45.08 -20.19 28.82
N THR A 369 -44.94 -18.93 29.22
CA THR A 369 -45.83 -17.76 29.34
C THR A 369 -44.92 -16.53 29.44
N ALA A 370 -45.19 -15.47 28.69
CA ALA A 370 -44.70 -14.12 29.02
C ALA A 370 -45.58 -13.10 28.29
N ASP A 371 -46.64 -12.68 28.96
CA ASP A 371 -47.22 -11.35 28.78
C ASP A 371 -47.35 -10.75 30.20
N GLU A 372 -47.26 -9.42 30.30
CA GLU A 372 -47.15 -8.57 31.49
C GLU A 372 -45.74 -8.00 31.79
N SER A 373 -45.41 -6.89 31.13
CA SER A 373 -45.01 -5.60 31.75
C SER A 373 -44.46 -4.62 30.72
N LEU A 374 -45.35 -4.08 29.89
CA LEU A 374 -45.17 -2.75 29.31
C LEU A 374 -45.57 -1.74 30.38
N GLU A 375 -44.59 -1.15 31.08
CA GLU A 375 -44.53 0.25 31.50
C GLU A 375 -43.44 0.46 32.57
N ALA A 376 -42.71 1.57 32.43
CA ALA A 376 -41.69 2.12 33.32
C ALA A 376 -40.26 1.58 33.19
N VAL A 377 -39.49 2.10 32.22
CA VAL A 377 -38.20 2.77 32.50
C VAL A 377 -37.96 3.85 31.42
N ALA A 378 -38.54 5.04 31.63
CA ALA A 378 -37.99 6.27 31.08
C ALA A 378 -37.28 6.98 32.23
N SER A 379 -36.03 6.60 32.52
CA SER A 379 -35.11 7.40 33.35
C SER A 379 -33.68 6.87 33.26
N ALA A 380 -32.78 7.77 32.83
CA ALA A 380 -31.33 7.72 32.90
C ALA A 380 -30.61 6.66 32.02
N GLU A 381 -30.28 7.06 30.79
CA GLU A 381 -29.01 6.60 30.19
C GLU A 381 -27.90 6.93 31.19
N ALA A 382 -27.32 5.92 31.82
CA ALA A 382 -26.04 6.08 32.50
C ALA A 382 -25.04 6.50 31.42
N VAL A 383 -24.65 7.78 31.43
CA VAL A 383 -23.62 8.28 30.53
C VAL A 383 -22.31 7.60 30.92
N LEU A 384 -21.94 6.55 30.18
CA LEU A 384 -20.72 5.79 30.43
C LEU A 384 -19.52 6.72 30.25
N SER A 385 -18.67 6.78 31.27
CA SER A 385 -17.39 7.50 31.19
C SER A 385 -16.37 6.62 30.49
N GLU A 386 -15.72 7.17 29.46
CA GLU A 386 -14.80 6.45 28.58
C GLU A 386 -13.51 7.25 28.42
N PHE A 387 -12.43 6.57 28.03
CA PHE A 387 -11.23 7.24 27.55
C PHE A 387 -11.46 7.73 26.12
N TYR A 388 -11.11 8.99 25.83
CA TYR A 388 -11.30 9.57 24.52
C TYR A 388 -10.19 10.57 24.16
N PHE A 389 -10.02 10.77 22.86
CA PHE A 389 -9.25 11.87 22.29
C PHE A 389 -10.20 12.93 21.74
N ALA A 390 -9.92 14.20 21.99
CA ALA A 390 -10.68 15.33 21.46
C ALA A 390 -9.75 16.46 21.03
N LEU A 391 -10.23 17.29 20.10
CA LEU A 391 -9.60 18.56 19.77
C LEU A 391 -10.33 19.71 20.46
N LEU A 392 -9.57 20.57 21.12
CA LEU A 392 -10.08 21.77 21.79
C LEU A 392 -9.45 23.02 21.16
N GLY A 393 -10.30 24.00 20.85
CA GLY A 393 -9.89 25.29 20.29
C GLY A 393 -11.06 26.01 19.64
N ASP A 394 -10.96 27.33 19.50
CA ASP A 394 -12.03 28.17 18.93
C ASP A 394 -12.23 27.94 17.41
N ALA A 395 -11.26 27.27 16.76
CA ALA A 395 -11.25 26.99 15.33
C ALA A 395 -11.26 25.48 15.02
N VAL A 396 -12.05 24.74 15.79
CA VAL A 396 -12.25 23.29 15.68
C VAL A 396 -13.74 23.00 15.47
N ASP A 397 -14.06 22.15 14.50
CA ASP A 397 -15.39 21.56 14.31
C ASP A 397 -15.25 20.05 14.10
N GLY A 398 -15.46 19.26 15.16
CA GLY A 398 -15.23 17.82 15.15
C GLY A 398 -13.79 17.47 14.79
N GLU A 399 -13.60 16.80 13.65
CA GLU A 399 -12.29 16.42 13.09
C GLU A 399 -11.67 17.48 12.18
N ARG A 400 -12.31 18.64 12.01
CA ARG A 400 -11.85 19.71 11.12
C ARG A 400 -11.18 20.80 11.92
N VAL A 401 -10.01 21.24 11.48
CA VAL A 401 -9.24 22.34 12.08
C VAL A 401 -8.91 23.37 11.02
N LYS A 402 -9.13 24.65 11.34
CA LYS A 402 -8.75 25.73 10.43
C LYS A 402 -7.22 25.84 10.33
N CYS A 403 -6.70 26.02 9.12
CA CYS A 403 -5.28 26.29 8.88
C CYS A 403 -4.78 27.49 9.70
N GLU A 404 -3.51 27.46 10.09
CA GLU A 404 -2.82 28.46 10.92
C GLU A 404 -3.36 28.65 12.35
N SER A 405 -4.43 27.96 12.74
CA SER A 405 -5.05 28.08 14.05
C SER A 405 -4.32 27.29 15.14
N GLU A 406 -4.49 27.73 16.39
CA GLU A 406 -4.00 27.01 17.55
C GLU A 406 -5.06 25.99 18.01
N VAL A 407 -4.61 24.78 18.31
CA VAL A 407 -5.47 23.68 18.74
C VAL A 407 -4.75 22.82 19.78
N ASP A 408 -5.50 22.28 20.72
CA ASP A 408 -4.98 21.35 21.71
C ASP A 408 -5.60 19.96 21.49
N LEU A 409 -4.73 18.95 21.29
CA LEU A 409 -5.15 17.55 21.31
C LEU A 409 -5.18 17.08 22.77
N VAL A 410 -6.32 16.58 23.23
CA VAL A 410 -6.53 16.18 24.62
C VAL A 410 -6.93 14.71 24.72
N PHE A 411 -6.20 13.95 25.54
CA PHE A 411 -6.58 12.63 26.02
C PHE A 411 -7.20 12.76 27.42
N ASN A 412 -8.40 12.25 27.60
CA ASN A 412 -9.15 12.40 28.85
C ASN A 412 -10.02 11.18 29.17
N TYR A 413 -10.48 11.07 30.42
CA TYR A 413 -11.44 10.08 30.89
C TYR A 413 -12.71 10.79 31.38
N GLY A 414 -13.87 10.43 30.83
CA GLY A 414 -15.15 11.01 31.23
C GLY A 414 -16.21 10.90 30.13
N VAL A 415 -17.21 11.78 30.19
CA VAL A 415 -18.24 11.87 29.14
C VAL A 415 -17.63 12.45 27.86
N ALA A 416 -17.56 11.64 26.80
CA ALA A 416 -17.01 12.06 25.52
C ALA A 416 -17.85 13.19 24.89
N SER A 417 -17.22 14.35 24.67
CA SER A 417 -17.85 15.51 24.02
C SER A 417 -18.19 15.26 22.55
N ASN A 418 -18.97 16.16 21.92
CA ASN A 418 -19.24 16.08 20.48
C ASN A 418 -17.97 16.22 19.62
N ASN A 419 -16.89 16.81 20.16
CA ASN A 419 -15.60 16.97 19.49
C ASN A 419 -14.63 15.81 19.76
N ALA A 420 -15.11 14.72 20.36
CA ALA A 420 -14.31 13.51 20.53
C ALA A 420 -14.04 12.88 19.15
N LEU A 421 -12.76 12.80 18.78
CA LEU A 421 -12.29 12.16 17.55
C LEU A 421 -12.36 10.63 17.67
N ALA A 422 -12.04 10.12 18.85
CA ALA A 422 -11.90 8.70 19.09
C ALA A 422 -12.30 8.32 20.52
N ILE A 423 -12.87 7.13 20.66
CA ILE A 423 -13.23 6.51 21.94
C ILE A 423 -12.52 5.17 22.05
N ILE A 424 -11.94 4.89 23.21
CA ILE A 424 -11.30 3.61 23.51
C ILE A 424 -12.37 2.58 23.91
N LYS A 425 -12.58 1.54 23.10
CA LYS A 425 -13.62 0.52 23.32
C LYS A 425 -13.26 -0.55 24.35
N GLN A 426 -11.99 -0.96 24.42
CA GLN A 426 -11.49 -1.92 25.41
C GLN A 426 -10.95 -1.18 26.64
N ALA A 427 -11.81 -0.40 27.29
CA ALA A 427 -11.44 0.37 28.47
C ALA A 427 -11.06 -0.53 29.67
N GLU A 428 -11.42 -1.81 29.67
CA GLU A 428 -11.16 -2.73 30.78
C GLU A 428 -9.67 -2.88 31.12
N GLU A 429 -8.78 -2.92 30.12
CA GLU A 429 -7.32 -2.99 30.38
C GLU A 429 -6.75 -1.67 30.89
N LEU A 430 -7.24 -0.54 30.37
CA LEU A 430 -6.94 0.78 30.92
C LEU A 430 -7.52 0.95 32.33
N ASP A 431 -8.67 0.34 32.62
CA ASP A 431 -9.29 0.30 33.93
C ASP A 431 -8.48 -0.55 34.91
N LYS A 432 -7.90 -1.68 34.46
CA LYS A 432 -6.94 -2.45 35.26
C LYS A 432 -5.68 -1.63 35.54
N ALA A 433 -5.11 -0.95 34.53
CA ALA A 433 -3.96 -0.07 34.70
C ALA A 433 -4.27 1.07 35.70
N ARG A 434 -5.47 1.65 35.60
CA ARG A 434 -6.02 2.68 36.50
C ARG A 434 -6.16 2.17 37.92
N GLN A 435 -6.75 0.98 38.12
CA GLN A 435 -6.91 0.35 39.43
C GLN A 435 -5.58 0.03 40.12
N GLN A 436 -4.52 -0.17 39.35
CA GLN A 436 -3.18 -0.49 39.86
C GLN A 436 -2.25 0.73 39.98
N ASN A 437 -2.74 1.94 39.73
CA ASN A 437 -1.95 3.18 39.67
C ASN A 437 -0.72 3.04 38.74
N GLY A 438 -0.87 2.39 37.58
CA GLY A 438 0.20 2.25 36.58
C GLY A 438 0.56 3.59 35.91
N GLU A 439 1.81 3.75 35.47
CA GLU A 439 2.21 4.84 34.57
C GLU A 439 2.20 4.33 33.12
N LEU A 440 1.66 5.13 32.19
CA LEU A 440 1.68 4.86 30.75
C LEU A 440 2.27 6.07 30.01
N GLY A 441 3.12 5.83 29.02
CA GLY A 441 3.64 6.85 28.12
C GLY A 441 2.69 7.12 26.97
N LEU A 442 2.55 8.40 26.60
CA LEU A 442 1.78 8.84 25.45
C LEU A 442 2.65 9.78 24.60
N SER A 443 2.98 9.33 23.40
CA SER A 443 3.73 10.12 22.42
C SER A 443 2.83 10.49 21.24
N VAL A 444 3.03 11.70 20.71
CA VAL A 444 2.28 12.24 19.58
C VAL A 444 3.25 12.68 18.49
N ILE A 445 3.05 12.17 17.28
CA ILE A 445 3.78 12.58 16.09
C ILE A 445 2.78 13.22 15.11
N PRO A 446 2.77 14.55 14.98
CA PRO A 446 1.81 15.25 14.13
C PRO A 446 2.16 15.18 12.63
N THR A 447 1.12 15.19 11.81
CA THR A 447 1.16 15.42 10.36
C THR A 447 0.26 16.62 10.03
N GLY A 448 0.83 17.71 9.51
CA GLY A 448 0.09 18.95 9.26
C GLY A 448 -0.02 19.89 10.48
N PHE A 449 0.71 19.60 11.56
CA PHE A 449 0.72 20.41 12.77
C PHE A 449 2.14 20.53 13.35
N THR A 450 2.37 21.61 14.09
CA THR A 450 3.62 21.86 14.82
C THR A 450 3.35 22.05 16.31
N PHE A 451 4.27 21.60 17.17
CA PHE A 451 4.14 21.79 18.62
C PHE A 451 4.43 23.23 19.03
N ARG A 452 3.64 23.74 19.99
CA ARG A 452 3.86 25.08 20.58
C ARG A 452 4.79 25.04 21.80
N ASP A 453 4.98 23.87 22.41
CA ASP A 453 5.76 23.70 23.65
C ASP A 453 6.84 22.59 23.58
N GLU A 454 7.27 22.18 22.37
CA GLU A 454 8.24 21.08 22.09
C GLU A 454 7.91 19.72 22.73
N ALA A 455 6.75 19.60 23.34
CA ALA A 455 6.52 18.54 24.28
C ALA A 455 5.60 17.49 23.60
N TRP A 456 6.25 16.61 22.85
CA TRP A 456 5.65 15.55 22.05
C TRP A 456 5.33 14.27 22.84
N PHE A 457 5.83 14.17 24.08
CA PHE A 457 5.63 13.04 24.99
C PHE A 457 5.04 13.48 26.33
N ARG A 458 4.13 12.69 26.91
CA ARG A 458 3.58 12.87 28.26
C ARG A 458 3.43 11.53 28.97
N LYS A 459 3.54 11.56 30.29
CA LYS A 459 3.14 10.43 31.14
C LYS A 459 1.67 10.58 31.54
N ILE A 460 0.92 9.51 31.38
CA ILE A 460 -0.43 9.32 31.91
C ILE A 460 -0.27 8.73 33.31
N LYS A 461 -0.87 9.40 34.29
CA LYS A 461 -0.86 8.99 35.70
C LYS A 461 -2.26 8.78 36.21
N PHE A 462 -2.44 7.71 36.99
CA PHE A 462 -3.69 7.41 37.66
C PHE A 462 -3.52 7.57 39.18
N VAL A 463 -4.44 8.31 39.81
CA VAL A 463 -4.49 8.57 41.26
C VAL A 463 -5.86 8.13 41.76
N GLU A 464 -5.89 7.23 42.75
CA GLU A 464 -7.13 6.65 43.31
C GLU A 464 -8.05 6.06 42.24
N GLY A 465 -7.44 5.47 41.22
CA GLY A 465 -8.16 4.96 40.07
C GLY A 465 -8.84 6.05 39.24
N ASN A 466 -8.40 7.30 39.20
CA ASN A 466 -8.84 8.29 38.21
C ASN A 466 -7.64 8.86 37.47
N LEU A 467 -7.85 9.35 36.24
CA LEU A 467 -6.80 10.10 35.55
C LEU A 467 -6.46 11.36 36.36
N GLU A 468 -5.19 11.56 36.72
CA GLU A 468 -4.74 12.67 37.58
C GLU A 468 -5.16 14.03 37.00
N ALA A 469 -4.95 14.20 35.69
CA ALA A 469 -5.40 15.35 34.91
C ALA A 469 -5.51 14.98 33.42
N PRO A 470 -6.35 15.67 32.63
CA PRO A 470 -6.35 15.54 31.17
C PRO A 470 -4.96 15.78 30.59
N VAL A 471 -4.53 14.91 29.68
CA VAL A 471 -3.23 15.03 29.01
C VAL A 471 -3.41 15.82 27.73
N SER A 472 -2.75 16.96 27.63
CA SER A 472 -2.90 17.91 26.51
C SER A 472 -1.58 18.12 25.76
N PHE A 473 -1.69 18.18 24.44
CA PHE A 473 -0.62 18.51 23.50
C PHE A 473 -0.99 19.79 22.75
N LYS A 474 -0.13 20.80 22.88
CA LYS A 474 -0.38 22.14 22.31
C LYS A 474 0.16 22.22 20.90
N LEU A 475 -0.71 22.46 19.94
CA LEU A 475 -0.40 22.37 18.52
C LEU A 475 -0.83 23.63 17.77
N ARG A 476 -0.23 23.83 16.60
CA ARG A 476 -0.65 24.82 15.61
C ARG A 476 -0.80 24.12 14.26
N ALA A 477 -1.95 24.33 13.62
CA ALA A 477 -2.22 23.84 12.28
C ALA A 477 -1.33 24.54 11.25
N ASP A 478 -0.88 23.78 10.26
CA ASP A 478 -0.07 24.33 9.17
C ASP A 478 -0.86 25.32 8.31
N ALA A 479 -0.12 26.09 7.51
CA ALA A 479 -0.68 27.17 6.68
C ALA A 479 -1.49 26.67 5.49
N GLN A 480 -1.34 25.40 5.10
CA GLN A 480 -2.03 24.80 3.96
C GLN A 480 -2.52 23.39 4.32
N PRO A 481 -3.64 22.93 3.72
CA PRO A 481 -4.09 21.56 3.89
C PRO A 481 -3.04 20.54 3.44
N VAL A 482 -2.83 19.51 4.26
CA VAL A 482 -1.90 18.41 3.98
C VAL A 482 -2.69 17.12 3.85
N LYS A 483 -2.33 16.27 2.88
CA LYS A 483 -2.92 14.93 2.77
C LYS A 483 -2.57 14.10 4.02
N ASN A 484 -3.52 13.30 4.50
CA ASN A 484 -3.35 12.47 5.71
C ASN A 484 -2.96 13.28 6.96
N SER A 485 -3.43 14.52 7.10
CA SER A 485 -3.24 15.29 8.33
C SER A 485 -3.87 14.59 9.54
N GLY A 486 -3.27 14.82 10.71
CA GLY A 486 -3.64 14.11 11.92
C GLY A 486 -2.48 13.88 12.88
N PHE A 487 -2.62 12.85 13.71
CA PHE A 487 -1.68 12.51 14.77
C PHE A 487 -1.45 11.01 14.82
N TYR A 488 -0.20 10.58 14.72
CA TYR A 488 0.18 9.23 15.13
C TYR A 488 0.32 9.21 16.65
N ILE A 489 -0.53 8.39 17.27
CA ILE A 489 -0.61 8.23 18.72
C ILE A 489 0.09 6.94 19.09
N ILE A 490 1.08 7.04 19.97
CA ILE A 490 1.87 5.90 20.43
C ILE A 490 1.72 5.79 21.94
N PHE A 491 1.15 4.68 22.40
CA PHE A 491 1.20 4.28 23.80
C PHE A 491 2.45 3.44 24.04
N ASP A 492 3.27 3.86 25.00
CA ASP A 492 4.53 3.18 25.31
C ASP A 492 4.73 2.99 26.81
N ARG A 493 5.54 2.01 27.19
CA ARG A 493 6.02 1.86 28.56
C ARG A 493 7.54 1.83 28.58
N ASN A 494 8.16 2.86 29.15
CA ASN A 494 9.63 3.01 29.22
C ASN A 494 10.32 2.90 27.85
N GLY A 495 9.65 3.38 26.78
CA GLY A 495 10.10 3.24 25.40
C GLY A 495 9.48 2.09 24.64
N PHE A 496 9.11 0.99 25.30
CA PHE A 496 8.50 -0.15 24.61
C PHE A 496 7.12 0.23 24.07
N VAL A 497 6.95 0.16 22.75
CA VAL A 497 5.69 0.48 22.07
C VAL A 497 4.66 -0.61 22.37
N LEU A 498 3.54 -0.23 22.97
CA LEU A 498 2.43 -1.12 23.26
C LEU A 498 1.36 -1.03 22.17
N TYR A 499 1.03 0.17 21.72
CA TYR A 499 -0.02 0.36 20.73
C TYR A 499 0.19 1.63 19.94
N GLU A 500 -0.11 1.58 18.65
CA GLU A 500 -0.04 2.74 17.76
C GLU A 500 -1.32 2.85 16.91
N PHE A 501 -1.74 4.07 16.60
CA PHE A 501 -2.79 4.32 15.62
C PHE A 501 -2.76 5.77 15.11
N HIS A 502 -3.39 6.02 13.96
CA HIS A 502 -3.49 7.36 13.38
C HIS A 502 -4.88 7.98 13.63
N LEU A 503 -4.89 9.11 14.33
CA LEU A 503 -6.04 10.00 14.44
C LEU A 503 -6.08 10.95 13.26
N LYS A 504 -7.01 10.71 12.32
CA LYS A 504 -7.19 11.59 11.16
C LYS A 504 -7.84 12.91 11.57
N VAL A 505 -7.34 14.00 10.99
CA VAL A 505 -7.87 15.36 11.18
C VAL A 505 -7.84 16.04 9.82
N GLU A 506 -8.89 16.75 9.44
CA GLU A 506 -8.96 17.51 8.20
C GLU A 506 -8.51 18.96 8.44
N LEU A 507 -7.48 19.40 7.71
CA LEU A 507 -7.08 20.81 7.69
C LEU A 507 -7.85 21.57 6.61
N VAL A 508 -8.56 22.62 7.00
CA VAL A 508 -9.43 23.41 6.11
C VAL A 508 -9.06 24.90 6.14
N SER A 509 -9.30 25.61 5.04
CA SER A 509 -9.04 27.06 4.98
C SER A 509 -10.07 27.89 5.77
N ALA A 510 -11.30 27.40 5.89
CA ALA A 510 -12.40 28.02 6.63
C ALA A 510 -13.40 26.97 7.15
N LEU A 511 -14.18 27.32 8.18
CA LEU A 511 -15.16 26.44 8.84
C LEU A 511 -16.60 26.89 8.52
N ASP A 512 -16.85 27.20 7.25
CA ASP A 512 -18.09 27.89 6.83
C ASP A 512 -19.24 26.91 6.50
N GLU A 513 -18.94 25.62 6.36
CA GLU A 513 -19.92 24.55 6.11
C GLU A 513 -20.06 23.66 7.36
N PRO A 514 -21.31 23.37 7.83
CA PRO A 514 -21.51 22.50 8.98
C PRO A 514 -20.99 21.09 8.68
N ALA A 515 -20.18 20.54 9.59
CA ALA A 515 -19.68 19.18 9.45
C ALA A 515 -20.83 18.16 9.31
N LEU A 516 -20.70 17.23 8.36
CA LEU A 516 -21.39 15.95 8.46
C LEU A 516 -20.95 15.30 9.77
N VAL A 517 -21.89 14.78 10.56
CA VAL A 517 -21.58 14.11 11.84
C VAL A 517 -20.62 12.95 11.55
N SER A 518 -19.32 13.15 11.82
CA SER A 518 -18.34 12.09 11.67
C SER A 518 -18.59 11.01 12.71
N ALA A 519 -18.56 9.76 12.28
CA ALA A 519 -18.67 8.63 13.19
C ALA A 519 -17.39 8.57 14.04
N ARG A 520 -17.52 8.73 15.37
CA ARG A 520 -16.42 8.60 16.32
C ARG A 520 -15.63 7.32 16.02
N VAL A 521 -14.32 7.43 15.83
CA VAL A 521 -13.49 6.26 15.52
C VAL A 521 -13.33 5.41 16.77
N PRO A 522 -13.83 4.16 16.78
CA PRO A 522 -13.57 3.27 17.90
C PRO A 522 -12.13 2.78 17.84
N VAL A 523 -11.37 2.99 18.90
CA VAL A 523 -10.00 2.49 19.03
C VAL A 523 -10.02 1.26 19.93
N ASN A 524 -9.54 0.14 19.40
CA ASN A 524 -9.49 -1.11 20.13
C ASN A 524 -8.10 -1.32 20.74
N LEU A 525 -7.89 -0.77 21.94
CA LEU A 525 -6.63 -0.93 22.67
C LEU A 525 -6.64 -2.26 23.42
N ASN A 526 -5.95 -3.26 22.88
CA ASN A 526 -5.55 -4.40 23.69
C ASN A 526 -4.27 -4.04 24.44
N LEU A 527 -4.33 -3.99 25.76
CA LEU A 527 -3.21 -3.65 26.63
C LEU A 527 -2.89 -4.81 27.60
N ASP A 528 -3.20 -6.05 27.21
CA ASP A 528 -2.88 -7.25 28.01
C ASP A 528 -1.39 -7.28 28.44
N GLU A 529 -0.49 -6.74 27.61
CA GLU A 529 0.95 -6.60 27.91
C GLU A 529 1.31 -5.50 28.92
N LEU A 530 0.41 -4.56 29.22
CA LEU A 530 0.64 -3.53 30.24
C LEU A 530 0.86 -4.17 31.62
N MET A 531 0.36 -5.39 31.84
CA MET A 531 0.61 -6.19 33.04
C MET A 531 1.88 -7.07 32.96
N ALA A 532 2.24 -7.56 31.77
CA ALA A 532 3.42 -8.40 31.53
C ALA A 532 4.73 -7.61 31.37
N GLY A 533 4.64 -6.32 31.00
CA GLY A 533 5.79 -5.47 30.66
C GLY A 533 6.65 -4.95 31.82
N LYS A 534 6.47 -5.42 33.07
CA LYS A 534 7.30 -4.98 34.21
C LYS A 534 8.77 -5.38 34.08
N ASP A 535 9.06 -6.46 33.35
CA ASP A 535 10.39 -7.04 33.22
C ASP A 535 11.07 -6.73 31.85
N ARG A 536 10.48 -5.84 31.04
CA ARG A 536 11.01 -5.47 29.71
C ARG A 536 12.15 -4.47 29.82
N THR A 537 13.05 -4.47 28.82
CA THR A 537 14.24 -3.61 28.86
C THR A 537 13.86 -2.17 28.58
N GLN A 538 14.19 -1.26 29.50
CA GLN A 538 13.99 0.18 29.31
C GLN A 538 14.87 0.69 28.18
N ARG A 539 14.29 1.45 27.25
CA ARG A 539 15.05 2.16 26.22
C ARG A 539 15.73 3.35 26.89
N THR A 540 17.03 3.54 26.64
CA THR A 540 17.73 4.74 27.12
C THR A 540 17.27 5.97 26.35
N ALA A 541 17.19 5.87 25.02
CA ALA A 541 16.74 6.95 24.14
C ALA A 541 15.71 6.46 23.13
N VAL A 542 14.74 7.32 22.83
CA VAL A 542 13.72 7.13 21.80
C VAL A 542 13.79 8.31 20.84
N LEU A 543 13.91 7.99 19.56
CA LEU A 543 13.91 8.92 18.45
C LEU A 543 12.76 8.57 17.52
N ALA A 544 11.97 9.54 17.09
CA ALA A 544 11.06 9.36 15.97
C ALA A 544 11.42 10.37 14.87
N ILE A 545 11.50 9.92 13.62
CA ILE A 545 11.74 10.77 12.44
C ILE A 545 10.50 10.70 11.56
N SER A 546 9.91 11.84 11.24
CA SER A 546 8.72 11.90 10.39
C SER A 546 8.92 12.88 9.24
N ALA A 547 8.43 12.51 8.05
CA ALA A 547 8.39 13.40 6.91
C ALA A 547 7.05 14.13 6.79
N LEU A 548 7.13 15.44 6.53
CA LEU A 548 6.01 16.28 6.13
C LEU A 548 6.31 16.87 4.75
N GLY A 549 5.82 16.21 3.69
CA GLY A 549 6.27 16.50 2.34
C GLY A 549 7.76 16.16 2.18
N GLN A 550 8.59 17.17 1.87
CA GLN A 550 10.05 17.02 1.82
C GLN A 550 10.74 17.33 3.15
N THR A 551 10.11 18.11 4.04
CA THR A 551 10.70 18.49 5.33
C THR A 551 10.72 17.31 6.28
N LEU A 552 11.79 17.22 7.07
CA LEU A 552 11.99 16.17 8.07
C LEU A 552 11.99 16.76 9.48
N ASN A 553 11.22 16.14 10.36
CA ASN A 553 11.18 16.47 11.78
C ASN A 553 11.66 15.28 12.60
N ALA A 554 12.39 15.55 13.68
CA ALA A 554 12.83 14.54 14.62
C ALA A 554 12.35 14.84 16.05
N TYR A 555 11.87 13.81 16.73
CA TYR A 555 11.35 13.87 18.09
C TYR A 555 12.23 12.99 18.97
N TYR A 556 12.96 13.61 19.89
CA TYR A 556 13.91 12.94 20.75
C TYR A 556 13.41 12.91 22.19
N ARG A 557 13.60 11.77 22.85
CA ARG A 557 13.37 11.56 24.28
C ARG A 557 14.50 10.74 24.88
N ASN A 558 15.05 11.21 25.99
CA ASN A 558 15.98 10.45 26.81
C ASN A 558 15.24 10.01 28.08
N ASN A 559 15.05 8.70 28.26
CA ASN A 559 14.25 8.16 29.37
C ASN A 559 15.01 8.19 30.71
N GLU A 560 16.32 8.32 30.71
CA GLU A 560 17.12 8.40 31.94
C GLU A 560 17.10 9.81 32.53
N THR A 561 17.30 10.81 31.66
CA THR A 561 17.30 12.23 32.05
C THR A 561 15.91 12.89 32.00
N GLN A 562 14.93 12.21 31.38
CA GLN A 562 13.59 12.72 31.07
C GLN A 562 13.60 13.94 30.12
N GLU A 563 14.69 14.18 29.39
CA GLU A 563 14.76 15.23 28.38
C GLU A 563 13.89 14.87 27.17
N THR A 564 13.14 15.86 26.64
CA THR A 564 12.45 15.78 25.35
C THR A 564 12.81 16.96 24.47
N ARG A 565 12.98 16.74 23.16
CA ARG A 565 13.26 17.77 22.16
C ARG A 565 12.55 17.48 20.84
N VAL A 566 12.25 18.53 20.10
CA VAL A 566 11.79 18.47 18.70
C VAL A 566 12.79 19.24 17.86
N TYR A 567 13.19 18.64 16.75
CA TYR A 567 14.14 19.18 15.77
C TYR A 567 13.46 19.29 14.43
N GLN A 568 13.72 20.39 13.71
CA GLN A 568 13.19 20.62 12.38
C GLN A 568 14.35 20.82 11.41
N PHE A 569 14.60 19.83 10.57
CA PHE A 569 15.73 19.87 9.65
C PHE A 569 15.49 20.94 8.58
N GLN A 570 16.50 21.76 8.34
CA GLN A 570 16.42 22.94 7.49
C GLN A 570 17.04 22.69 6.11
N THR A 571 18.12 21.91 6.09
CA THR A 571 18.98 21.70 4.91
C THR A 571 18.95 20.28 4.39
N ILE A 572 18.54 19.32 5.23
CA ILE A 572 18.42 17.91 4.87
C ILE A 572 16.94 17.56 4.74
N ASP A 573 16.52 17.38 3.48
CA ASP A 573 15.23 16.80 3.11
C ASP A 573 15.36 15.32 2.73
N ARG A 574 14.24 14.69 2.34
CA ARG A 574 14.21 13.28 1.94
C ARG A 574 15.13 12.97 0.75
N ASP A 575 15.15 13.82 -0.26
CA ASP A 575 15.94 13.61 -1.47
C ASP A 575 17.43 13.74 -1.17
N MET A 576 17.82 14.72 -0.34
CA MET A 576 19.19 14.91 0.10
C MET A 576 19.66 13.73 0.94
N LEU A 577 18.82 13.26 1.85
CA LEU A 577 19.08 12.07 2.67
C LEU A 577 19.33 10.84 1.78
N ALA A 578 18.45 10.61 0.79
CA ALA A 578 18.62 9.54 -0.19
C ALA A 578 19.94 9.64 -0.96
N LYS A 579 20.30 10.84 -1.42
CA LYS A 579 21.56 11.09 -2.16
C LYS A 579 22.79 10.82 -1.31
N ARG A 580 22.82 11.32 -0.06
CA ARG A 580 23.97 11.13 0.85
C ARG A 580 24.18 9.65 1.15
N ILE A 581 23.11 8.93 1.47
CA ILE A 581 23.17 7.50 1.72
C ILE A 581 23.58 6.72 0.46
N GLY A 582 23.05 7.09 -0.71
CA GLY A 582 23.41 6.48 -1.99
C GLY A 582 24.91 6.64 -2.32
N LYS A 583 25.49 7.82 -2.03
CA LYS A 583 26.93 8.07 -2.15
C LYS A 583 27.73 7.15 -1.21
N THR A 584 27.33 7.04 0.05
CA THR A 584 27.95 6.11 1.02
C THR A 584 27.85 4.67 0.54
N SER A 585 26.70 4.23 0.04
CA SER A 585 26.52 2.86 -0.48
C SER A 585 27.44 2.57 -1.67
N ALA A 586 27.53 3.49 -2.64
CA ALA A 586 28.46 3.35 -3.76
C ALA A 586 29.92 3.24 -3.31
N LYS A 587 30.28 3.98 -2.26
CA LYS A 587 31.60 3.90 -1.65
C LYS A 587 31.80 2.63 -0.85
N LEU A 588 30.79 2.05 -0.22
CA LEU A 588 30.93 0.79 0.52
C LEU A 588 30.82 -0.45 -0.36
N SER A 589 30.28 -0.36 -1.58
CA SER A 589 30.07 -1.54 -2.45
C SER A 589 31.31 -2.42 -2.64
N PRO A 590 32.56 -1.90 -2.78
CA PRO A 590 33.72 -2.78 -2.88
C PRO A 590 34.06 -3.61 -1.64
N VAL A 591 33.50 -3.29 -0.45
CA VAL A 591 33.65 -4.15 0.74
C VAL A 591 33.03 -5.52 0.50
N ALA A 592 31.88 -5.58 -0.16
CA ALA A 592 31.17 -6.84 -0.41
C ALA A 592 31.77 -7.68 -1.55
N SER A 593 32.51 -7.04 -2.46
CA SER A 593 33.12 -7.66 -3.64
C SER A 593 34.61 -7.89 -3.50
N ASP A 594 35.16 -7.76 -2.28
CA ASP A 594 36.58 -7.97 -2.03
C ASP A 594 36.95 -9.45 -2.21
N ASP A 595 38.17 -9.72 -2.69
CA ASP A 595 38.63 -11.07 -2.99
C ASP A 595 38.77 -11.93 -1.73
N ILE A 596 38.88 -11.31 -0.54
CA ILE A 596 38.97 -12.01 0.75
C ILE A 596 37.79 -12.95 1.01
N TRP A 597 36.62 -12.67 0.43
CA TRP A 597 35.41 -13.49 0.61
C TRP A 597 35.42 -14.79 -0.20
N SER A 598 36.42 -14.98 -1.06
CA SER A 598 36.66 -16.20 -1.83
C SER A 598 37.54 -17.21 -1.11
N GLU A 599 38.07 -16.87 0.07
CA GLU A 599 38.88 -17.79 0.87
C GLU A 599 38.04 -18.96 1.42
N PRO A 600 38.61 -20.18 1.53
CA PRO A 600 37.88 -21.38 1.94
C PRO A 600 37.63 -21.48 3.46
N CYS A 601 37.69 -20.37 4.20
CA CYS A 601 37.45 -20.32 5.64
C CYS A 601 36.06 -19.78 5.96
N ASN A 602 35.54 -20.11 7.16
CA ASN A 602 34.29 -19.52 7.63
C ASN A 602 34.50 -18.00 7.85
N PRO A 603 33.78 -17.12 7.13
CA PRO A 603 34.04 -15.67 7.11
C PRO A 603 33.63 -14.93 8.39
N ILE A 604 33.00 -15.61 9.36
CA ILE A 604 32.73 -15.07 10.70
C ILE A 604 33.71 -15.60 11.77
N THR A 605 34.70 -16.40 11.39
CA THR A 605 35.78 -16.84 12.29
C THR A 605 37.02 -15.97 12.12
N SER A 606 37.99 -16.10 13.04
CA SER A 606 39.22 -15.31 13.01
C SER A 606 39.90 -15.40 11.63
N PRO A 607 40.38 -14.26 11.07
CA PRO A 607 41.07 -14.24 9.79
C PRO A 607 42.25 -15.21 9.76
N ALA A 608 42.49 -15.84 8.60
CA ALA A 608 43.72 -16.60 8.41
C ALA A 608 44.95 -15.69 8.55
N GLU A 609 46.12 -16.28 8.87
CA GLU A 609 47.36 -15.55 9.20
C GLU A 609 47.88 -14.63 8.06
N GLY A 610 47.33 -14.73 6.85
CA GLY A 610 47.61 -13.85 5.70
C GLY A 610 46.54 -12.81 5.36
N SER A 611 45.38 -12.86 6.02
CA SER A 611 44.17 -12.11 5.65
C SER A 611 43.94 -10.87 6.52
N ALA A 612 44.68 -10.73 7.62
CA ALA A 612 44.49 -9.67 8.62
C ALA A 612 44.56 -8.25 8.03
N GLN A 613 45.46 -8.00 7.07
CA GLN A 613 45.59 -6.68 6.44
C GLN A 613 44.36 -6.32 5.61
N ALA A 614 43.76 -7.29 4.91
CA ALA A 614 42.56 -7.04 4.12
C ALA A 614 41.38 -6.64 5.01
N TYR A 615 41.17 -7.35 6.13
CA TYR A 615 40.13 -6.99 7.11
C TYR A 615 40.36 -5.59 7.71
N GLU A 616 41.61 -5.24 8.03
CA GLU A 616 41.97 -3.90 8.48
C GLU A 616 41.61 -2.84 7.42
N ASP A 617 41.93 -3.07 6.15
CA ASP A 617 41.61 -2.14 5.06
C ASP A 617 40.09 -1.98 4.86
N LEU A 618 39.33 -3.08 4.98
CA LEU A 618 37.86 -3.05 4.98
C LEU A 618 37.31 -2.24 6.15
N LEU A 619 37.84 -2.42 7.36
CA LEU A 619 37.43 -1.65 8.54
C LEU A 619 37.74 -0.17 8.36
N LYS A 620 38.96 0.19 7.93
CA LYS A 620 39.35 1.58 7.66
C LYS A 620 38.38 2.26 6.69
N ARG A 621 37.93 1.52 5.68
CA ARG A 621 36.97 2.01 4.68
C ARG A 621 35.59 2.26 5.28
N VAL A 622 35.06 1.33 6.08
CA VAL A 622 33.77 1.50 6.77
C VAL A 622 33.82 2.67 7.75
N VAL A 623 34.90 2.80 8.54
CA VAL A 623 35.09 3.93 9.46
C VAL A 623 35.18 5.26 8.71
N THR A 624 35.89 5.31 7.57
CA THR A 624 35.99 6.52 6.75
C THR A 624 34.63 6.96 6.23
N GLU A 625 33.88 6.05 5.60
CA GLU A 625 32.57 6.39 5.03
C GLU A 625 31.52 6.66 6.12
N GLY A 626 31.62 5.99 7.28
CA GLY A 626 30.82 6.28 8.47
C GLY A 626 31.08 7.66 9.06
N SER A 627 32.35 8.09 9.07
CA SER A 627 32.79 9.43 9.50
C SER A 627 32.28 10.52 8.56
N ILE A 628 32.42 10.29 7.24
CA ILE A 628 31.92 11.20 6.22
C ILE A 628 30.40 11.32 6.31
N LEU A 629 29.67 10.21 6.42
CA LEU A 629 28.22 10.24 6.55
C LEU A 629 27.78 11.00 7.81
N TYR A 630 28.43 10.76 8.95
CA TYR A 630 28.14 11.49 10.19
C TYR A 630 28.35 13.00 10.01
N ALA A 631 29.47 13.40 9.43
CA ALA A 631 29.78 14.81 9.17
C ALA A 631 28.77 15.44 8.18
N ASP A 632 28.47 14.75 7.08
CA ASP A 632 27.51 15.15 6.05
C ASP A 632 26.10 15.34 6.63
N LEU A 633 25.67 14.47 7.56
CA LEU A 633 24.38 14.62 8.26
C LEU A 633 24.41 15.77 9.29
N SER A 634 25.56 16.00 9.92
CA SER A 634 25.75 17.07 10.91
C SER A 634 25.89 18.47 10.29
N GLU A 635 25.91 18.60 8.96
CA GLU A 635 25.84 19.89 8.28
C GLU A 635 24.51 20.61 8.54
N ASP A 636 23.44 19.85 8.79
CA ASP A 636 22.20 20.41 9.32
C ASP A 636 22.33 20.64 10.83
N GLU A 637 22.14 21.88 11.26
CA GLU A 637 22.40 22.29 12.65
C GLU A 637 21.59 21.47 13.68
N ASP A 638 20.33 21.20 13.37
CA ASP A 638 19.43 20.49 14.27
C ASP A 638 19.68 18.97 14.26
N LEU A 639 19.96 18.39 13.08
CA LEU A 639 20.39 17.00 12.99
C LEU A 639 21.74 16.78 13.69
N GLY A 640 22.71 17.69 13.54
CA GLY A 640 24.00 17.64 14.23
C GLY A 640 23.84 17.60 15.75
N LYS A 641 23.04 18.50 16.32
CA LYS A 641 22.72 18.50 17.77
C LYS A 641 22.08 17.18 18.23
N LEU A 642 21.19 16.62 17.41
CA LEU A 642 20.55 15.33 17.70
C LEU A 642 21.58 14.19 17.69
N LEU A 643 22.45 14.13 16.68
CA LEU A 643 23.51 13.13 16.56
C LEU A 643 24.51 13.22 17.72
N ASP A 644 24.86 14.43 18.16
CA ASP A 644 25.71 14.67 19.33
C ASP A 644 25.08 14.11 20.61
N LYS A 645 23.77 14.34 20.81
CA LYS A 645 23.04 13.79 21.97
C LYS A 645 23.03 12.27 22.01
N ILE A 646 22.84 11.62 20.88
CA ILE A 646 22.89 10.15 20.81
C ILE A 646 24.35 9.67 21.01
N SER A 647 25.32 10.37 20.41
CA SER A 647 26.75 10.05 20.56
C SER A 647 27.24 10.21 22.00
N ALA A 648 26.58 11.02 22.82
CA ALA A 648 26.89 11.20 24.24
C ALA A 648 26.37 10.07 25.15
N LEU A 649 25.52 9.17 24.64
CA LEU A 649 25.00 8.04 25.40
C LEU A 649 26.11 7.04 25.76
N GLN A 650 25.91 6.31 26.86
CA GLN A 650 26.86 5.30 27.31
C GLN A 650 26.85 4.09 26.37
N THR A 651 28.02 3.44 26.22
CA THR A 651 28.08 2.15 25.53
C THR A 651 27.21 1.12 26.24
N GLY A 652 26.37 0.41 25.50
CA GLY A 652 25.35 -0.50 26.02
C GLY A 652 23.96 0.14 26.15
N SER A 653 23.79 1.42 25.82
CA SER A 653 22.46 2.04 25.76
C SER A 653 21.60 1.45 24.65
N VAL A 654 20.31 1.28 24.93
CA VAL A 654 19.30 0.85 23.96
C VAL A 654 18.66 2.08 23.32
N VAL A 655 18.75 2.17 21.99
CA VAL A 655 18.27 3.30 21.19
C VAL A 655 17.17 2.82 20.25
N GLN A 656 15.95 3.27 20.49
CA GLN A 656 14.81 3.01 19.61
C GLN A 656 14.63 4.14 18.63
N ILE A 657 14.48 3.81 17.34
CA ILE A 657 14.34 4.77 16.27
C ILE A 657 13.09 4.45 15.45
N SER A 658 12.04 5.24 15.54
CA SER A 658 10.83 5.07 14.74
C SER A 658 10.86 5.99 13.51
N THR A 659 10.43 5.53 12.34
CA THR A 659 10.44 6.33 11.10
C THR A 659 9.29 5.98 10.16
N ASN A 660 8.75 6.95 9.42
CA ASN A 660 7.81 6.71 8.30
C ASN A 660 8.41 7.04 6.92
N CYS A 661 9.67 7.49 6.89
CA CYS A 661 10.21 8.11 5.69
C CYS A 661 11.53 7.51 5.21
N ALA A 662 12.34 6.99 6.13
CA ALA A 662 13.73 6.65 5.89
C ALA A 662 14.34 5.80 7.01
N PHE A 663 14.95 4.66 6.67
CA PHE A 663 15.91 3.98 7.55
C PHE A 663 17.32 4.46 7.24
N LEU A 664 18.04 4.91 8.26
CA LEU A 664 19.44 5.28 8.15
C LEU A 664 20.33 4.11 8.57
N PRO A 665 21.53 3.98 7.99
CA PRO A 665 22.50 2.97 8.39
C PRO A 665 23.18 3.40 9.70
N TRP A 666 22.41 3.44 10.79
CA TRP A 666 22.85 3.95 12.10
C TRP A 666 24.09 3.21 12.61
N GLU A 667 24.21 1.93 12.30
CA GLU A 667 25.29 1.07 12.76
C GLU A 667 26.70 1.53 12.32
N ILE A 668 26.83 2.13 11.13
CA ILE A 668 28.14 2.55 10.61
C ILE A 668 28.51 3.97 11.03
N LEU A 669 27.60 4.72 11.66
CA LEU A 669 27.87 6.10 12.04
C LEU A 669 29.07 6.18 13.00
N TYR A 670 29.98 7.09 12.68
CA TYR A 670 31.25 7.26 13.37
C TYR A 670 31.46 8.74 13.72
N PRO A 671 31.29 9.17 14.98
CA PRO A 671 31.19 10.58 15.35
C PRO A 671 32.51 11.35 15.32
N ARG A 672 33.62 10.71 14.95
CA ARG A 672 34.94 11.35 14.90
C ARG A 672 35.37 11.54 13.45
N SER A 673 36.15 12.58 13.18
CA SER A 673 36.79 12.72 11.88
C SER A 673 37.85 11.63 11.73
N TYR A 674 37.81 10.90 10.62
CA TYR A 674 38.77 9.85 10.28
C TYR A 674 39.18 9.93 8.82
N ASN A 675 40.46 9.70 8.54
CA ASN A 675 40.99 9.61 7.18
C ASN A 675 41.89 8.39 7.05
N MET A 676 41.48 7.41 6.26
CA MET A 676 42.23 6.17 6.03
C MET A 676 43.62 6.36 5.38
N GLU A 677 43.94 7.53 4.81
CA GLU A 677 45.27 7.86 4.26
C GLU A 677 46.29 8.24 5.33
N ARG A 678 45.88 8.39 6.60
CA ARG A 678 46.76 8.72 7.72
C ARG A 678 47.14 7.47 8.51
N ASP A 679 48.41 7.11 8.48
CA ASP A 679 48.92 5.94 9.20
C ASP A 679 49.07 6.14 10.72
N ASP A 680 49.02 7.38 11.21
CA ASP A 680 49.20 7.75 12.62
C ASP A 680 47.90 7.75 13.45
N ASP A 681 46.75 7.51 12.82
CA ASP A 681 45.44 7.46 13.46
C ASP A 681 44.74 6.13 13.13
N PRO A 682 44.98 5.04 13.90
CA PRO A 682 44.33 3.76 13.63
C PRO A 682 42.81 3.85 13.87
N PRO A 683 42.00 3.07 13.13
CA PRO A 683 40.56 3.07 13.31
C PRO A 683 40.21 2.67 14.75
N GLN A 684 39.31 3.42 15.37
CA GLN A 684 38.81 3.11 16.70
C GLN A 684 37.44 2.44 16.58
N GLU A 685 37.39 1.16 16.24
CA GLU A 685 36.14 0.42 15.98
C GLU A 685 35.12 0.52 17.13
N GLN A 686 35.59 0.74 18.36
CA GLN A 686 34.73 0.90 19.52
C GLN A 686 33.81 2.13 19.44
N GLU A 687 34.14 3.12 18.61
CA GLU A 687 33.35 4.35 18.43
C GLU A 687 32.22 4.22 17.41
N LEU A 688 32.20 3.15 16.59
CA LEU A 688 31.10 2.86 15.68
C LEU A 688 29.82 2.64 16.48
N TRP A 689 28.73 3.29 16.08
CA TRP A 689 27.45 3.21 16.79
C TRP A 689 26.92 1.78 16.88
N GLY A 690 27.13 0.93 15.88
CA GLY A 690 26.73 -0.48 15.92
C GLY A 690 27.53 -1.35 16.91
N ASN A 691 28.70 -0.88 17.37
CA ASN A 691 29.42 -1.46 18.51
C ASN A 691 28.93 -0.86 19.84
N ARG A 692 28.65 0.44 19.87
CA ARG A 692 28.31 1.17 21.09
C ARG A 692 26.89 0.91 21.57
N PHE A 693 25.92 0.87 20.66
CA PHE A 693 24.50 0.93 20.99
C PHE A 693 23.75 -0.30 20.51
N LEU A 694 22.69 -0.64 21.24
CA LEU A 694 21.71 -1.62 20.82
C LEU A 694 20.60 -0.86 20.11
N ILE A 695 20.61 -0.91 18.77
CA ILE A 695 19.76 -0.08 17.92
C ILE A 695 18.61 -0.94 17.39
N GLU A 696 17.38 -0.49 17.59
CA GLU A 696 16.19 -1.03 16.94
C GLU A 696 15.52 0.08 16.11
N SER A 697 15.05 -0.25 14.91
CA SER A 697 14.35 0.70 14.03
C SER A 697 12.92 0.24 13.74
N LEU A 698 11.91 1.05 14.03
CA LEU A 698 10.50 0.68 13.88
C LEU A 698 9.80 1.55 12.82
N LEU A 699 8.77 1.01 12.16
CA LEU A 699 7.91 1.80 11.25
C LEU A 699 6.82 2.52 12.04
N ILE A 700 6.63 3.80 11.74
CA ILE A 700 5.49 4.60 12.23
C ILE A 700 4.30 4.37 11.29
N GLY A 701 3.11 4.16 11.86
CA GLY A 701 1.85 4.49 11.22
C GLY A 701 1.12 3.40 10.44
N GLU A 702 1.63 2.18 10.41
CA GLU A 702 1.00 1.04 9.70
C GLU A 702 0.49 -0.07 10.62
N ILE A 703 0.60 0.10 11.94
CA ILE A 703 0.34 -0.95 12.93
C ILE A 703 -0.78 -0.52 13.86
N GLY A 704 -1.67 -1.47 14.18
CA GLY A 704 -2.55 -1.43 15.34
C GLY A 704 -1.86 -2.04 16.57
N ASP A 705 -2.43 -3.10 17.13
CA ASP A 705 -1.87 -3.82 18.28
C ASP A 705 -0.60 -4.62 17.90
N ILE A 706 0.57 -4.24 18.44
CA ILE A 706 1.82 -5.04 18.29
C ILE A 706 1.94 -6.14 19.37
N THR A 707 1.20 -6.02 20.48
CA THR A 707 1.27 -6.93 21.62
C THR A 707 0.71 -8.30 21.27
N GLY A 708 -0.36 -8.37 20.47
CA GLY A 708 -0.92 -9.63 20.00
C GLY A 708 0.10 -10.52 19.25
N PRO A 709 0.71 -10.04 18.15
CA PRO A 709 1.76 -10.77 17.44
C PRO A 709 2.98 -11.10 18.31
N PHE A 710 3.35 -10.20 19.23
CA PHE A 710 4.51 -10.39 20.12
C PHE A 710 4.27 -11.49 21.14
N ALA A 711 3.13 -11.45 21.83
CA ALA A 711 2.69 -12.51 22.72
C ALA A 711 2.53 -13.84 21.96
N ALA A 712 1.92 -13.85 20.77
CA ALA A 712 1.77 -15.05 19.97
C ALA A 712 3.13 -15.69 19.63
N HIS A 713 4.13 -14.87 19.33
CA HIS A 713 5.50 -15.32 19.05
C HIS A 713 6.17 -15.95 20.28
N GLU A 714 6.17 -15.28 21.43
CA GLU A 714 6.83 -15.77 22.65
C GLU A 714 6.14 -17.01 23.24
N HIS A 715 4.83 -17.17 23.06
CA HIS A 715 4.09 -18.34 23.56
C HIS A 715 4.07 -19.52 22.59
N SER A 716 4.52 -19.34 21.35
CA SER A 716 4.52 -20.40 20.34
C SER A 716 5.86 -21.14 20.32
N ALA A 717 5.80 -22.47 20.32
CA ALA A 717 6.99 -23.29 20.12
C ALA A 717 7.69 -22.90 18.80
N PRO A 718 9.04 -22.79 18.75
CA PRO A 718 9.70 -22.21 17.59
C PRO A 718 9.41 -22.98 16.30
N PHE A 719 8.98 -22.28 15.25
CA PHE A 719 8.86 -22.82 13.89
C PHE A 719 9.70 -21.95 12.97
N VAL A 720 10.79 -22.53 12.44
CA VAL A 720 11.71 -21.89 11.52
C VAL A 720 11.44 -22.32 10.07
N SER A 721 11.25 -21.34 9.19
CA SER A 721 11.14 -21.49 7.75
C SER A 721 12.37 -20.92 7.07
N LEU A 722 13.13 -21.77 6.36
CA LEU A 722 14.33 -21.38 5.62
C LEU A 722 14.03 -21.43 4.12
N ASN A 723 14.23 -20.31 3.42
CA ASN A 723 13.82 -20.11 2.04
C ASN A 723 15.03 -19.74 1.19
N PHE A 724 15.46 -20.63 0.31
CA PHE A 724 16.73 -20.53 -0.40
C PHE A 724 16.54 -20.39 -1.92
N ASN A 725 17.31 -19.49 -2.52
CA ASN A 725 17.55 -19.50 -3.96
C ASN A 725 18.64 -20.53 -4.31
N PRO A 726 18.32 -21.63 -5.02
CA PRO A 726 19.30 -22.65 -5.36
C PRO A 726 20.40 -22.14 -6.30
N THR A 727 20.15 -21.09 -7.09
CA THR A 727 21.11 -20.61 -8.08
C THR A 727 22.37 -20.01 -7.47
N ILE A 728 22.34 -19.65 -6.18
CA ILE A 728 23.49 -19.10 -5.47
C ILE A 728 24.67 -20.08 -5.52
N ASP A 729 24.43 -21.36 -5.21
CA ASP A 729 25.46 -22.41 -5.21
C ASP A 729 25.90 -22.84 -6.61
N GLU A 730 25.08 -22.52 -7.62
CA GLU A 730 25.31 -22.80 -9.05
C GLU A 730 26.12 -21.70 -9.74
N THR A 731 26.36 -20.56 -9.09
CA THR A 731 27.19 -19.50 -9.65
C THR A 731 28.64 -19.98 -9.81
N GLY A 732 29.31 -19.56 -10.89
CA GLY A 732 30.71 -19.92 -11.15
C GLY A 732 31.68 -19.54 -10.02
N ALA A 733 31.28 -18.60 -9.14
CA ALA A 733 32.03 -18.22 -7.93
C ALA A 733 32.21 -19.36 -6.93
N PHE A 734 31.32 -20.36 -6.91
CA PHE A 734 31.40 -21.50 -6.00
C PHE A 734 31.70 -22.82 -6.72
N GLU A 735 31.92 -22.81 -8.02
CA GLU A 735 32.22 -24.02 -8.79
C GLU A 735 33.57 -24.60 -8.33
N GLY A 736 33.55 -25.80 -7.72
CA GLY A 736 34.74 -26.42 -7.14
C GLY A 736 35.12 -25.96 -5.72
N SER A 737 34.38 -25.02 -5.12
CA SER A 737 34.55 -24.65 -3.70
C SER A 737 34.12 -25.79 -2.76
N ALA A 738 34.85 -25.95 -1.64
CA ALA A 738 34.47 -26.86 -0.57
C ALA A 738 33.28 -26.35 0.27
N TYR A 739 33.10 -25.02 0.32
CA TYR A 739 31.97 -24.36 0.98
C TYR A 739 30.93 -23.93 -0.07
N LYS A 740 29.68 -24.34 0.15
CA LYS A 740 28.50 -24.11 -0.68
C LYS A 740 27.43 -23.43 0.17
N PRO A 741 27.25 -22.10 0.05
CA PRO A 741 26.41 -21.31 0.96
C PRO A 741 25.00 -21.87 1.22
N VAL A 742 24.29 -22.37 0.20
CA VAL A 742 22.93 -22.92 0.40
C VAL A 742 23.00 -24.32 0.99
N ALA A 743 23.82 -25.21 0.44
CA ALA A 743 23.93 -26.59 0.91
C ALA A 743 24.43 -26.69 2.36
N ASP A 744 25.40 -25.86 2.75
CA ASP A 744 25.94 -25.84 4.11
C ASP A 744 24.94 -25.29 5.12
N GLN A 745 24.19 -24.22 4.77
CA GLN A 745 23.09 -23.73 5.61
C GLN A 745 22.02 -24.80 5.85
N ILE A 746 21.67 -25.59 4.82
CA ILE A 746 20.73 -26.71 4.95
C ILE A 746 21.29 -27.76 5.91
N SER A 747 22.58 -28.11 5.78
CA SER A 747 23.26 -29.06 6.67
C SER A 747 23.28 -28.57 8.12
N VAL A 748 23.65 -27.31 8.34
CA VAL A 748 23.65 -26.68 9.67
C VAL A 748 22.25 -26.68 10.27
N ALA A 749 21.23 -26.35 9.49
CA ALA A 749 19.86 -26.33 9.97
C ALA A 749 19.38 -27.72 10.43
N GLN A 750 19.66 -28.75 9.62
CA GLN A 750 19.30 -30.14 9.94
C GLN A 750 20.03 -30.66 11.19
N ASN A 751 21.30 -30.26 11.38
CA ASN A 751 22.12 -30.75 12.48
C ASN A 751 22.00 -29.94 13.77
N SER A 752 21.76 -28.62 13.67
CA SER A 752 21.85 -27.69 14.80
C SER A 752 20.52 -27.08 15.22
N TYR A 753 19.55 -26.94 14.31
CA TYR A 753 18.24 -26.33 14.61
C TYR A 753 17.16 -27.37 14.86
N ALA A 754 17.20 -28.51 14.17
CA ALA A 754 16.12 -29.51 14.22
C ALA A 754 15.77 -30.00 15.64
N GLY A 755 16.73 -30.03 16.56
CA GLY A 755 16.50 -30.39 17.97
C GLY A 755 16.02 -29.24 18.86
N LYS A 756 15.96 -28.01 18.35
CA LYS A 756 15.61 -26.78 19.09
C LYS A 756 14.30 -26.14 18.62
N VAL A 757 13.67 -26.70 17.59
CA VAL A 757 12.45 -26.14 16.97
C VAL A 757 11.36 -27.20 16.93
N SER A 758 10.11 -26.80 17.08
CA SER A 758 8.94 -27.68 16.92
C SER A 758 8.73 -28.08 15.46
N LYS A 759 9.11 -27.20 14.53
CA LYS A 759 9.08 -27.45 13.09
C LYS A 759 10.23 -26.72 12.41
N LEU A 760 10.92 -27.44 11.52
CA LEU A 760 11.88 -26.88 10.57
C LEU A 760 11.34 -27.11 9.16
N GLU A 761 11.17 -26.04 8.39
CA GLU A 761 10.76 -26.11 6.99
C GLU A 761 11.88 -25.54 6.11
N ILE A 762 12.28 -26.31 5.09
CA ILE A 762 13.33 -25.92 4.14
C ILE A 762 12.69 -25.86 2.75
N ASN A 763 12.59 -24.65 2.21
CA ASN A 763 12.01 -24.34 0.93
C ASN A 763 13.12 -23.92 -0.03
N VAL A 764 13.32 -24.67 -1.12
CA VAL A 764 14.35 -24.37 -2.13
C VAL A 764 13.68 -24.15 -3.47
N GLY A 765 13.96 -22.98 -4.08
CA GLY A 765 13.47 -22.60 -5.39
C GLY A 765 12.01 -22.13 -5.43
N LYS A 766 11.57 -21.74 -6.62
CA LYS A 766 10.35 -20.93 -6.82
C LYS A 766 9.06 -21.60 -6.35
N GLU A 767 8.90 -22.91 -6.56
CA GLU A 767 7.62 -23.58 -6.30
C GLU A 767 7.37 -23.73 -4.79
N ALA A 768 8.43 -24.05 -4.03
CA ALA A 768 8.35 -24.16 -2.58
C ALA A 768 8.08 -22.79 -1.93
N ILE A 769 8.79 -21.74 -2.38
CA ILE A 769 8.66 -20.40 -1.82
C ILE A 769 7.28 -19.78 -2.15
N LYS A 770 6.77 -19.95 -3.38
CA LYS A 770 5.40 -19.54 -3.74
C LYS A 770 4.36 -20.19 -2.84
N LYS A 771 4.50 -21.51 -2.61
CA LYS A 771 3.57 -22.25 -1.76
C LYS A 771 3.60 -21.74 -0.32
N MET A 772 4.78 -21.46 0.21
CA MET A 772 4.95 -20.91 1.55
C MET A 772 4.26 -19.54 1.69
N ILE A 773 4.52 -18.61 0.76
CA ILE A 773 3.95 -17.25 0.80
C ILE A 773 2.41 -17.26 0.71
N ALA A 774 1.86 -18.16 -0.11
CA ALA A 774 0.41 -18.30 -0.31
C ALA A 774 -0.30 -19.09 0.81
N GLN A 775 0.44 -19.63 1.79
CA GLN A 775 -0.15 -20.51 2.79
C GLN A 775 -1.00 -19.72 3.81
N LYS A 776 -2.25 -20.18 3.99
CA LYS A 776 -3.16 -19.67 5.02
C LYS A 776 -2.70 -20.10 6.42
N ASN A 777 -2.81 -19.19 7.39
CA ASN A 777 -2.45 -19.42 8.81
C ASN A 777 -1.02 -19.97 8.97
N TYR A 778 -0.07 -19.35 8.27
CA TYR A 778 1.33 -19.75 8.37
C TYR A 778 1.90 -19.37 9.73
N ALA A 779 2.28 -20.38 10.51
CA ALA A 779 2.58 -20.28 11.94
C ALA A 779 4.08 -20.23 12.26
N ALA A 780 4.93 -19.87 11.28
CA ALA A 780 6.35 -19.69 11.52
C ALA A 780 6.58 -18.55 12.52
N THR A 781 7.56 -18.73 13.40
CA THR A 781 8.07 -17.67 14.30
C THR A 781 9.32 -17.02 13.72
N LEU A 782 10.01 -17.67 12.77
CA LEU A 782 11.11 -17.09 12.01
C LEU A 782 10.99 -17.50 10.53
N ILE A 783 11.04 -16.53 9.62
CA ILE A 783 11.08 -16.76 8.18
C ILE A 783 12.37 -16.14 7.64
N TYR A 784 13.28 -16.99 7.21
CA TYR A 784 14.57 -16.61 6.65
C TYR A 784 14.55 -16.74 5.14
N PHE A 785 14.99 -15.69 4.44
CA PHE A 785 15.18 -15.68 2.99
C PHE A 785 16.66 -15.47 2.68
N TYR A 786 17.23 -16.37 1.87
CA TYR A 786 18.57 -16.25 1.34
C TYR A 786 18.53 -16.29 -0.19
N CYS A 787 18.62 -15.11 -0.80
CA CYS A 787 18.28 -14.85 -2.20
C CYS A 787 19.12 -13.71 -2.81
N HIS A 788 18.95 -13.39 -4.09
CA HIS A 788 19.53 -12.19 -4.69
C HIS A 788 18.53 -11.03 -4.67
N GLY A 789 18.99 -9.79 -4.54
CA GLY A 789 18.16 -8.58 -4.69
C GLY A 789 18.39 -7.93 -6.06
N GLN A 790 17.34 -7.40 -6.71
CA GLN A 790 17.45 -6.69 -8.00
C GLN A 790 16.47 -5.50 -8.15
N SER A 791 16.85 -4.49 -8.94
CA SER A 791 15.99 -3.45 -9.54
C SER A 791 16.39 -3.15 -11.00
N ASP A 792 15.48 -2.64 -11.83
CA ASP A 792 15.68 -2.38 -13.26
C ASP A 792 16.35 -1.00 -13.53
N GLY A 793 17.52 -0.72 -12.93
CA GLY A 793 18.36 0.45 -13.25
C GLY A 793 18.66 1.42 -12.09
N THR A 794 19.31 2.55 -12.40
CA THR A 794 19.72 3.57 -11.42
C THR A 794 18.52 4.39 -10.92
N PHE A 795 18.24 4.25 -9.62
CA PHE A 795 17.45 5.14 -8.74
C PHE A 795 16.28 5.90 -9.38
N ILE A 796 15.06 5.38 -9.19
CA ILE A 796 13.81 6.16 -9.20
C ILE A 796 13.04 5.77 -7.95
N VAL A 797 12.56 6.75 -7.17
CA VAL A 797 11.81 6.61 -5.89
C VAL A 797 10.54 5.74 -6.02
N THR A 798 10.17 5.34 -7.24
CA THR A 798 8.95 4.59 -7.59
C THR A 798 9.19 3.15 -8.05
N GLN A 799 10.43 2.63 -8.06
CA GLN A 799 10.68 1.23 -8.43
C GLN A 799 10.45 0.29 -7.24
N ASP A 800 9.66 -0.76 -7.45
CA ASP A 800 9.43 -1.82 -6.47
C ASP A 800 10.66 -2.73 -6.32
N GLU A 801 10.99 -3.06 -5.07
CA GLU A 801 12.02 -4.03 -4.72
C GLU A 801 11.70 -5.42 -5.29
N LYS A 802 12.70 -6.13 -5.79
CA LYS A 802 12.54 -7.52 -6.23
C LYS A 802 13.56 -8.44 -5.57
N LEU A 803 13.08 -9.58 -5.08
CA LEU A 803 13.89 -10.69 -4.57
C LEU A 803 13.90 -11.81 -5.62
N GLU A 804 15.07 -12.12 -6.18
CA GLU A 804 15.24 -13.29 -7.05
C GLU A 804 15.41 -14.54 -6.19
N VAL A 805 14.38 -15.37 -6.16
CA VAL A 805 14.35 -16.59 -5.33
C VAL A 805 14.58 -17.88 -6.13
N ASP A 806 14.70 -17.76 -7.45
CA ASP A 806 15.08 -18.83 -8.38
C ASP A 806 15.48 -18.18 -9.72
N ARG A 807 16.09 -18.94 -10.64
CA ARG A 807 16.59 -18.45 -11.93
C ARG A 807 15.54 -17.65 -12.68
N ASN A 808 15.75 -16.34 -12.83
CA ASN A 808 14.82 -15.39 -13.47
C ASN A 808 13.42 -15.39 -12.86
N PHE A 809 13.28 -15.74 -11.58
CA PHE A 809 12.02 -15.69 -10.87
C PHE A 809 12.11 -14.74 -9.68
N TYR A 810 11.33 -13.67 -9.80
CA TYR A 810 11.35 -12.54 -8.89
C TYR A 810 10.06 -12.49 -8.07
N ILE A 811 10.19 -12.11 -6.81
CA ILE A 811 9.10 -11.77 -5.91
C ILE A 811 9.21 -10.28 -5.63
N ASP A 812 8.12 -9.55 -5.82
CA ASP A 812 7.97 -8.15 -5.40
C ASP A 812 7.01 -8.04 -4.20
N PRO A 813 6.89 -6.88 -3.54
CA PRO A 813 6.01 -6.71 -2.39
C PRO A 813 4.53 -7.07 -2.66
N ALA A 814 4.05 -6.99 -3.90
CA ALA A 814 2.66 -7.34 -4.24
C ALA A 814 2.39 -8.85 -4.21
N PHE A 815 3.43 -9.69 -4.18
CA PHE A 815 3.27 -11.14 -3.96
C PHE A 815 2.87 -11.49 -2.53
N ILE A 816 3.05 -10.58 -1.57
CA ILE A 816 2.67 -10.81 -0.18
C ILE A 816 1.16 -10.56 -0.03
N ASP A 817 0.39 -11.64 0.10
CA ASP A 817 -1.06 -11.56 0.29
C ASP A 817 -1.40 -11.14 1.72
N ASN A 818 -1.80 -9.88 1.88
CA ASN A 818 -2.18 -9.27 3.16
C ASN A 818 -3.66 -9.48 3.53
N SER A 819 -4.40 -10.27 2.76
CA SER A 819 -5.73 -10.75 3.19
C SER A 819 -5.65 -11.88 4.24
N ILE A 820 -4.44 -12.41 4.48
CA ILE A 820 -4.18 -13.55 5.36
C ILE A 820 -3.07 -13.16 6.34
N ASN A 821 -3.32 -13.21 7.65
CA ASN A 821 -2.30 -12.90 8.66
C ASN A 821 -1.40 -14.10 8.97
N PHE A 822 -0.15 -13.83 9.37
CA PHE A 822 0.67 -14.79 10.09
C PHE A 822 0.10 -15.03 11.49
N SER A 823 0.08 -16.29 11.92
CA SER A 823 -0.56 -16.65 13.20
C SER A 823 0.31 -16.40 14.42
N ASN A 824 1.64 -16.45 14.25
CA ASN A 824 2.60 -16.46 15.37
C ASN A 824 3.63 -15.31 15.29
N GLY A 825 3.31 -14.22 14.57
CA GLY A 825 4.17 -13.03 14.51
C GLY A 825 5.63 -13.32 14.13
N PRO A 826 5.94 -13.80 12.91
CA PRO A 826 7.31 -14.16 12.57
C PRO A 826 8.26 -12.95 12.58
N ILE A 827 9.51 -13.19 12.97
CA ILE A 827 10.63 -12.34 12.54
C ILE A 827 10.95 -12.72 11.08
N ILE A 828 10.97 -11.73 10.20
CA ILE A 828 11.45 -11.93 8.82
C ILE A 828 12.93 -11.59 8.78
N PHE A 829 13.74 -12.46 8.20
CA PHE A 829 15.15 -12.19 7.98
C PHE A 829 15.44 -12.25 6.47
N LEU A 830 15.52 -11.07 5.84
CA LEU A 830 15.86 -10.90 4.44
C LEU A 830 17.37 -10.79 4.28
N ASN A 831 18.01 -11.94 4.09
CA ASN A 831 19.45 -12.03 3.88
C ASN A 831 19.75 -12.12 2.39
N SER A 832 19.72 -10.99 1.68
CA SER A 832 20.00 -10.96 0.24
C SER A 832 21.34 -10.29 -0.06
N CYS A 833 22.13 -10.90 -0.93
CA CYS A 833 23.53 -10.49 -1.19
C CYS A 833 23.63 -9.06 -1.78
N SER A 834 22.53 -8.55 -2.33
CA SER A 834 22.45 -7.22 -2.94
C SER A 834 21.33 -6.33 -2.39
N SER A 835 20.63 -6.69 -1.30
CA SER A 835 19.51 -5.84 -0.79
C SER A 835 19.93 -4.41 -0.47
N GLY A 836 21.15 -4.22 0.04
CA GLY A 836 21.65 -2.89 0.37
C GLY A 836 22.30 -2.11 -0.77
N GLN A 837 22.35 -2.65 -1.99
CA GLN A 837 22.88 -1.93 -3.17
C GLN A 837 21.91 -0.82 -3.64
N TYR A 838 20.67 -0.81 -3.14
CA TYR A 838 19.53 -0.18 -3.81
C TYR A 838 18.73 0.82 -2.93
N SER A 839 19.42 1.41 -1.92
CA SER A 839 18.96 2.40 -0.95
C SER A 839 18.47 1.81 0.39
N PRO A 840 19.10 2.17 1.53
CA PRO A 840 18.57 1.95 2.88
C PRO A 840 17.15 2.48 3.11
N LEU A 841 16.65 3.37 2.24
CA LEU A 841 15.29 3.88 2.27
C LEU A 841 14.26 2.92 1.65
N SER A 842 14.71 1.92 0.88
CA SER A 842 13.84 1.09 0.02
C SER A 842 13.20 -0.09 0.76
N LEU A 843 13.82 -0.56 1.86
CA LEU A 843 13.33 -1.69 2.68
C LEU A 843 11.91 -1.50 3.25
N THR A 844 11.33 -0.31 3.10
CA THR A 844 9.98 0.01 3.55
C THR A 844 8.93 -0.87 2.89
N ASN A 845 8.99 -1.18 1.60
CA ASN A 845 7.85 -1.81 0.93
C ASN A 845 7.67 -3.28 1.32
N PHE A 846 8.75 -4.09 1.33
CA PHE A 846 8.66 -5.45 1.87
C PHE A 846 8.32 -5.43 3.36
N PHE A 847 8.95 -4.54 4.14
CA PHE A 847 8.69 -4.48 5.57
C PHE A 847 7.24 -4.13 5.89
N SER A 848 6.69 -3.09 5.26
CA SER A 848 5.29 -2.68 5.32
C SER A 848 4.36 -3.85 4.99
N ARG A 849 4.62 -4.58 3.89
CA ARG A 849 3.80 -5.72 3.51
C ARG A 849 3.84 -6.86 4.52
N PHE A 850 5.03 -7.24 5.00
CA PHE A 850 5.13 -8.25 6.05
C PHE A 850 4.49 -7.80 7.37
N LYS A 851 4.58 -6.50 7.69
CA LYS A 851 3.92 -5.91 8.86
C LYS A 851 2.41 -5.92 8.75
N GLU A 852 1.84 -5.56 7.60
CA GLU A 852 0.41 -5.70 7.30
C GLU A 852 -0.05 -7.16 7.50
N LYS A 853 0.82 -8.13 7.19
CA LYS A 853 0.61 -9.57 7.43
C LYS A 853 0.86 -10.02 8.89
N GLN A 854 1.01 -9.10 9.85
CA GLN A 854 1.28 -9.36 11.27
C GLN A 854 2.68 -9.91 11.60
N ALA A 855 3.71 -9.66 10.79
CA ALA A 855 5.09 -9.98 11.18
C ALA A 855 5.58 -9.07 12.33
N LEU A 856 6.45 -9.60 13.19
CA LEU A 856 7.01 -8.85 14.30
C LEU A 856 8.06 -7.83 13.89
N GLY A 857 8.81 -8.14 12.85
CA GLY A 857 9.91 -7.30 12.43
C GLY A 857 10.65 -7.88 11.25
N LEU A 858 11.61 -7.09 10.78
CA LEU A 858 12.50 -7.43 9.70
C LEU A 858 13.96 -7.31 10.16
N ILE A 859 14.82 -8.23 9.71
CA ILE A 859 16.28 -8.06 9.70
C ILE A 859 16.68 -8.02 8.24
N ALA A 860 17.40 -6.98 7.84
CA ALA A 860 17.83 -6.80 6.47
C ALA A 860 19.18 -6.08 6.41
N THR A 861 19.78 -6.04 5.23
CA THR A 861 21.06 -5.37 5.01
C THR A 861 20.87 -3.96 4.44
N SER A 862 21.54 -2.99 5.06
CA SER A 862 21.64 -1.59 4.62
C SER A 862 22.63 -1.41 3.45
N PHE A 863 23.59 -2.34 3.30
CA PHE A 863 24.58 -2.33 2.21
C PHE A 863 24.72 -3.75 1.62
N PRO A 864 25.29 -3.90 0.40
CA PRO A 864 25.61 -5.22 -0.13
C PRO A 864 26.47 -6.03 0.85
N VAL A 865 26.24 -7.33 0.92
CA VAL A 865 27.02 -8.25 1.75
C VAL A 865 27.55 -9.40 0.89
N PRO A 866 28.76 -9.90 1.16
CA PRO A 866 29.28 -11.08 0.47
C PRO A 866 28.36 -12.28 0.73
N ALA A 867 28.15 -13.12 -0.28
CA ALA A 867 27.28 -14.29 -0.16
C ALA A 867 27.75 -15.27 0.93
N THR A 868 29.05 -15.62 0.94
CA THR A 868 29.65 -16.50 1.95
C THR A 868 29.48 -15.94 3.36
N PHE A 869 29.75 -14.64 3.54
CA PHE A 869 29.53 -13.95 4.81
C PHE A 869 28.07 -13.97 5.22
N GLY A 870 27.16 -13.64 4.31
CA GLY A 870 25.72 -13.61 4.57
C GLY A 870 25.22 -14.96 5.07
N ALA A 871 25.60 -16.06 4.42
CA ALA A 871 25.24 -17.41 4.85
C ALA A 871 25.72 -17.70 6.29
N ALA A 872 27.02 -17.55 6.56
CA ALA A 872 27.59 -17.85 7.86
C ALA A 872 27.06 -16.94 8.99
N PHE A 873 26.86 -15.65 8.69
CA PHE A 873 26.25 -14.69 9.61
C PHE A 873 24.80 -15.07 9.94
N GLY A 874 24.02 -15.42 8.91
CA GLY A 874 22.64 -15.86 9.06
C GLY A 874 22.53 -17.10 9.96
N GLU A 875 23.41 -18.08 9.73
CA GLU A 875 23.45 -19.31 10.53
C GLU A 875 23.70 -19.05 12.02
N GLU A 876 24.72 -18.25 12.33
CA GLU A 876 25.14 -17.98 13.70
C GLU A 876 24.14 -17.08 14.43
N LEU A 877 23.52 -16.12 13.73
CA LEU A 877 22.47 -15.28 14.31
C LEU A 877 21.23 -16.11 14.69
N ILE A 878 20.76 -16.97 13.77
CA ILE A 878 19.62 -17.85 14.02
C ILE A 878 19.92 -18.80 15.18
N LYS A 879 21.14 -19.37 15.20
CA LYS A 879 21.57 -20.26 16.28
C LYS A 879 21.52 -19.58 17.65
N ARG A 880 22.10 -18.38 17.79
CA ARG A 880 22.09 -17.60 19.06
C ARG A 880 20.69 -17.26 19.53
N TYR A 881 19.83 -16.87 18.59
CA TYR A 881 18.42 -16.60 18.85
C TYR A 881 17.69 -17.86 19.36
N LEU A 882 17.90 -19.01 18.70
CA LEU A 882 17.36 -20.30 19.14
C LEU A 882 18.00 -20.82 20.43
N ASP A 883 19.18 -20.31 20.82
CA ASP A 883 19.85 -20.61 22.11
C ASP A 883 19.36 -19.73 23.27
N GLY A 884 18.34 -18.89 23.04
CA GLY A 884 17.65 -18.12 24.09
C GLY A 884 18.09 -16.66 24.22
N MET A 885 19.02 -16.20 23.38
CA MET A 885 19.30 -14.76 23.27
C MET A 885 18.09 -14.04 22.64
N THR A 886 17.89 -12.77 23.00
CA THR A 886 17.01 -11.93 22.19
C THR A 886 17.63 -11.75 20.81
N ILE A 887 16.80 -11.52 19.80
CA ILE A 887 17.29 -11.27 18.44
C ILE A 887 18.21 -10.05 18.39
N GLY A 888 17.89 -9.00 19.14
CA GLY A 888 18.69 -7.79 19.20
C GLY A 888 20.01 -7.99 19.94
N GLU A 889 20.01 -8.73 21.05
CA GLU A 889 21.23 -9.07 21.79
C GLU A 889 22.16 -9.95 20.95
N ALA A 890 21.59 -10.97 20.28
CA ALA A 890 22.34 -11.85 19.40
C ALA A 890 23.04 -11.08 18.29
N LEU A 891 22.31 -10.16 17.64
CA LEU A 891 22.84 -9.31 16.57
C LEU A 891 23.92 -8.35 17.09
N TRP A 892 23.67 -7.66 18.19
CA TRP A 892 24.62 -6.71 18.77
C TRP A 892 25.90 -7.41 19.22
N ARG A 893 25.83 -8.54 19.93
CA ARG A 893 27.01 -9.32 20.34
C ARG A 893 27.80 -9.81 19.14
N LEU A 894 27.14 -10.37 18.13
CA LEU A 894 27.79 -10.88 16.93
C LEU A 894 28.55 -9.77 16.18
N ARG A 895 27.97 -8.57 16.04
CA ARG A 895 28.67 -7.41 15.47
C ARG A 895 29.95 -7.06 16.23
N ARG A 896 29.89 -7.06 17.56
CA ARG A 896 31.04 -6.70 18.40
C ARG A 896 32.16 -7.72 18.34
N GLU A 897 31.82 -9.01 18.30
CA GLU A 897 32.79 -10.09 18.13
C GLU A 897 33.47 -10.00 16.77
N LEU A 898 32.70 -9.76 15.69
CA LEU A 898 33.27 -9.56 14.36
C LEU A 898 34.20 -8.34 14.29
N LEU A 899 33.84 -7.24 14.96
CA LEU A 899 34.69 -6.05 15.01
C LEU A 899 36.00 -6.26 15.79
N GLN A 900 36.03 -7.14 16.79
CA GLN A 900 37.27 -7.54 17.47
C GLN A 900 38.24 -8.24 16.51
N GLU A 901 37.68 -8.96 15.53
CA GLU A 901 38.41 -9.61 14.43
C GLU A 901 38.58 -8.68 13.21
N LYS A 902 38.33 -7.37 13.37
CA LYS A 902 38.42 -6.35 12.30
C LYS A 902 37.47 -6.59 11.12
N ASN A 903 36.41 -7.39 11.29
CA ASN A 903 35.39 -7.60 10.28
C ASN A 903 34.20 -6.64 10.48
N PRO A 904 34.03 -5.61 9.62
CA PRO A 904 32.98 -4.61 9.80
C PRO A 904 31.62 -5.02 9.20
N VAL A 905 31.53 -6.13 8.44
CA VAL A 905 30.37 -6.42 7.59
C VAL A 905 29.10 -6.71 8.41
N GLY A 906 29.25 -7.15 9.66
CA GLY A 906 28.11 -7.30 10.58
C GLY A 906 27.35 -5.99 10.81
N LEU A 907 28.00 -4.83 10.66
CA LEU A 907 27.37 -3.50 10.77
C LEU A 907 26.41 -3.19 9.62
N PHE A 908 26.46 -3.95 8.53
CA PHE A 908 25.56 -3.73 7.40
C PHE A 908 24.18 -4.33 7.63
N TYR A 909 24.01 -5.23 8.60
CA TYR A 909 22.69 -5.70 9.02
C TYR A 909 22.05 -4.64 9.90
N SER A 910 20.76 -4.40 9.77
CA SER A 910 19.97 -3.50 10.64
C SER A 910 18.78 -4.25 11.21
N LEU A 911 18.42 -3.93 12.46
CA LEU A 911 17.31 -4.55 13.17
C LEU A 911 16.05 -3.70 13.06
N GLN A 912 15.05 -4.20 12.34
CA GLN A 912 13.73 -3.59 12.24
C GLN A 912 12.67 -4.41 12.99
N CYS A 913 12.99 -4.77 14.22
CA CYS A 913 12.20 -5.65 15.08
C CYS A 913 12.38 -5.19 16.52
N PRO A 914 11.38 -5.35 17.42
CA PRO A 914 11.59 -5.07 18.83
C PRO A 914 12.78 -5.89 19.36
N PHE A 915 13.71 -5.18 19.99
CA PHE A 915 15.02 -5.67 20.43
C PHE A 915 14.91 -6.95 21.26
N GLU A 916 13.92 -7.02 22.14
CA GLU A 916 13.77 -8.09 23.12
C GLU A 916 13.01 -9.33 22.64
N THR A 917 12.71 -9.44 21.35
CA THR A 917 12.05 -10.62 20.79
C THR A 917 12.90 -11.87 21.00
N ARG A 918 12.32 -12.92 21.60
CA ARG A 918 13.00 -14.19 21.93
C ARG A 918 12.23 -15.39 21.37
N ALA A 919 12.96 -16.46 21.05
CA ALA A 919 12.36 -17.77 20.81
C ALA A 919 11.77 -18.33 22.11
N HIS A 920 10.63 -19.03 22.01
CA HIS A 920 10.08 -19.79 23.13
C HIS A 920 11.02 -20.92 23.55
N HIS A 921 11.20 -21.09 24.85
CA HIS A 921 11.87 -22.23 25.47
C HIS A 921 10.92 -22.92 26.45
N GLU A 922 10.66 -24.21 26.26
CA GLU A 922 9.96 -25.01 27.29
C GLU A 922 10.94 -25.20 28.46
N ASN A 923 10.63 -24.61 29.62
CA ASN A 923 11.40 -24.78 30.86
C ASN A 923 11.24 -26.18 31.47
#